data_AF-A0A962KDP8-F1
#
_entry.id   AF-A0A962KDP8-F1
#
_cell.length_a   1.000
_cell.length_b   1.000
_cell.length_c   1.000
_cell.angle_alpha   90.00
_cell.angle_beta   90.00
_cell.angle_gamma   90.00
#
_symmetry.space_group_name_H-M   'P 1'
#
loop_
_entity.id
_entity.type
_entity.pdbx_description
1 polymer ?
#
loop_
_entity_poly.entity_id
_entity_poly.type
_entity_poly.pdbx_seq_one_letter_code
_entity_poly.pdbx_strand_id
1 'polypeptide(L)'
;MKLPTLKSLCVAIALANTQAAYALEVLDDDVMSEATGEGVAFLPENFYMVMRGADNTLDVGTGMVLDNDVTTNRLKDTGYIRYIPVGPLTFDSQDTNKDGFINGSDLPVGKADIFLYGMAVSQSSKAYGAARVNTDWNGRFGRAIDTWGTSANPWLFKTVTQNGVPDFNAPAPTSTSSGNVTYFGLEAPLYNTNVSALSAAEKSAYNLKFAYWLDAFVRDPNVAENLTATGTQFNVGGAGRANRLRMQAIWDGVSLNGSEIRMFQTLGGAATGVNGMSNFYNNTLGLTGVLRFNSGDGETLRASVTTSSSSRNATAFVQDGAYGCGTTSVAFSTAACQFRFQSRTVTDSVSGLTWTPPSLPSVLRLSTKETSNTALLDTPAINGGSAPTFDSAEGLNFYNVNMNVVLGQLYQPLVVGVASDNKNLVLEVARIANKESVYKQIYTNYDNSNPITNGGYTGSTCNFYQCGTTRTLGGVNYQGNSATHSSISIGSTVYDAATNTLTAYSGAESVGISFGELQTRTQAGPFTTVRTEIQFQQRQLRTRTGVFTDTYLLVDPNFTGGDTADPYGHPSGDCTGGVLGFPSNCRRYFNLSGVHNDWAYLTAINSSTGVKTFSNTDGSYTTTYLFGTPASPSNGTTNTPGSPFVRGAHDCPGGNLSAGTNVCNGESEVDGSRGAHGLGVVEIVSPNNNRDWDLVGRNLPWFPAKRQAAIVYGQATDVIPASTTVSVNASPLNNMGSAVIDGLLIQHLKITTKGL
;
A
#
# COMPACT_ATOMS: atom_id res chain seq x y z
N MET A 1 39.69 24.25 54.56
CA MET A 1 38.80 24.73 55.66
C MET A 1 37.86 23.57 55.99
N LYS A 2 37.94 22.98 57.18
CA LYS A 2 37.15 21.81 57.61
C LYS A 2 35.85 22.28 58.27
N LEU A 3 34.69 21.80 57.79
CA LEU A 3 33.42 21.82 58.54
C LEU A 3 32.81 20.40 58.53
N PRO A 4 32.92 19.61 59.62
CA PRO A 4 32.41 18.24 59.67
C PRO A 4 31.07 18.06 60.40
N THR A 5 30.45 19.12 60.94
CA THR A 5 29.31 18.98 61.87
C THR A 5 27.91 19.10 61.23
N LEU A 6 27.80 19.53 59.98
CA LEU A 6 26.50 19.68 59.30
C LEU A 6 25.98 18.35 58.72
N LYS A 7 26.87 17.40 58.39
CA LYS A 7 26.51 16.09 57.80
C LYS A 7 25.78 15.17 58.78
N SER A 8 26.20 15.16 60.05
CA SER A 8 25.59 14.30 61.07
C SER A 8 24.17 14.74 61.47
N LEU A 9 23.86 16.03 61.38
CA LEU A 9 22.54 16.57 61.72
C LEU A 9 21.50 16.27 60.62
N CYS A 10 21.88 16.38 59.34
CA CYS A 10 20.99 16.04 58.22
C CYS A 10 20.66 14.53 58.16
N VAL A 11 21.63 13.68 58.49
CA VAL A 11 21.44 12.22 58.58
C VAL A 11 20.54 11.85 59.75
N ALA A 12 20.71 12.47 60.92
CA ALA A 12 19.84 12.23 62.08
C ALA A 12 18.37 12.64 61.84
N ILE A 13 18.13 13.74 61.11
CA ILE A 13 16.77 14.20 60.75
C ILE A 13 16.11 13.27 59.72
N ALA A 14 16.89 12.67 58.82
CA ALA A 14 16.41 11.70 57.81
C ALA A 14 16.09 10.32 58.42
N LEU A 15 16.86 9.86 59.40
CA LEU A 15 16.59 8.59 60.11
C LEU A 15 15.37 8.65 61.03
N ALA A 16 14.98 9.83 61.53
CA ALA A 16 13.83 9.96 62.42
C ALA A 16 12.46 9.93 61.70
N ASN A 17 12.43 9.98 60.35
CA ASN A 17 11.19 10.16 59.58
C ASN A 17 10.93 9.09 58.50
N THR A 18 11.70 8.00 58.44
CA THR A 18 11.52 6.96 57.41
C THR A 18 11.34 5.57 58.05
N GLN A 19 10.21 4.91 57.75
CA GLN A 19 10.04 3.48 58.06
C GLN A 19 10.70 2.64 56.96
N ALA A 20 11.61 1.76 57.39
CA ALA A 20 12.23 0.64 56.67
C ALA A 20 12.59 0.86 55.19
N ALA A 21 13.70 1.56 54.93
CA ALA A 21 14.47 1.41 53.70
C ALA A 21 15.74 0.59 54.01
N TYR A 22 16.00 -0.46 53.23
CA TYR A 22 17.30 -1.14 53.25
C TYR A 22 18.39 -0.13 52.83
N ALA A 23 19.51 -0.18 53.54
CA ALA A 23 20.55 0.84 53.59
C ALA A 23 21.06 1.31 52.21
N LEU A 24 21.07 2.63 52.01
CA LEU A 24 21.88 3.31 51.01
C LEU A 24 23.27 3.54 51.59
N GLU A 25 24.27 2.79 51.13
CA GLU A 25 25.68 3.02 51.44
C GLU A 25 26.24 4.13 50.51
N VAL A 26 27.06 5.03 51.05
CA VAL A 26 27.72 6.07 50.26
C VAL A 26 28.95 5.47 49.60
N LEU A 27 28.92 5.31 48.27
CA LEU A 27 30.06 4.90 47.45
C LEU A 27 30.81 6.13 46.94
N ASP A 28 32.15 6.14 47.06
CA ASP A 28 33.03 7.17 46.50
C ASP A 28 33.09 7.07 44.96
N ASP A 29 33.34 8.20 44.29
CA ASP A 29 33.27 8.37 42.82
C ASP A 29 34.19 7.40 42.03
N ASP A 30 35.34 7.02 42.61
CA ASP A 30 36.25 6.02 42.03
C ASP A 30 35.62 4.62 42.02
N VAL A 31 34.85 4.26 43.06
CA VAL A 31 34.18 2.96 43.18
C VAL A 31 32.94 2.89 42.28
N MET A 32 32.24 4.01 42.10
CA MET A 32 31.14 4.15 41.12
C MET A 32 31.62 3.99 39.66
N SER A 33 32.90 4.25 39.36
CA SER A 33 33.48 4.05 38.03
C SER A 33 33.76 2.57 37.71
N GLU A 34 33.96 1.74 38.75
CA GLU A 34 34.19 0.29 38.63
C GLU A 34 32.90 -0.53 38.80
N ALA A 35 31.88 0.02 39.48
CA ALA A 35 30.56 -0.59 39.65
C ALA A 35 29.70 -0.50 38.37
N THR A 36 29.94 -1.43 37.43
CA THR A 36 29.04 -1.59 36.28
C THR A 36 27.77 -2.35 36.68
N GLY A 37 26.60 -1.68 36.59
CA GLY A 37 25.29 -2.35 36.66
C GLY A 37 24.39 -2.02 37.85
N GLU A 38 24.66 -0.95 38.60
CA GLU A 38 23.75 -0.48 39.64
C GLU A 38 22.54 0.25 39.03
N GLY A 39 21.34 -0.10 39.50
CA GLY A 39 20.10 0.49 39.05
C GLY A 39 18.97 0.32 40.07
N VAL A 40 18.03 1.26 40.05
CA VAL A 40 16.81 1.21 40.86
C VAL A 40 15.72 0.59 40.00
N ALA A 41 15.24 -0.58 40.42
CA ALA A 41 14.03 -1.18 39.88
C ALA A 41 12.82 -0.78 40.74
N PHE A 42 11.72 -0.41 40.10
CA PHE A 42 10.46 -0.15 40.79
C PHE A 42 9.28 -0.70 40.00
N LEU A 43 8.22 -1.07 40.73
CA LEU A 43 7.01 -1.66 40.18
C LEU A 43 5.81 -0.88 40.71
N PRO A 44 5.20 0.00 39.90
CA PRO A 44 3.97 0.67 40.29
C PRO A 44 2.81 -0.34 40.37
N GLU A 45 2.17 -0.43 41.54
CA GLU A 45 0.98 -1.26 41.78
C GLU A 45 -0.13 -0.40 42.37
N ASN A 46 -1.39 -0.67 41.99
CA ASN A 46 -2.54 0.17 42.31
C ASN A 46 -2.29 1.66 42.02
N PHE A 47 -1.59 1.92 40.91
CA PHE A 47 -1.04 3.23 40.59
C PHE A 47 -1.97 4.04 39.70
N TYR A 48 -2.06 5.33 39.95
CA TYR A 48 -2.61 6.30 39.01
C TYR A 48 -1.99 7.66 39.27
N MET A 49 -2.04 8.53 38.27
CA MET A 49 -1.59 9.91 38.39
C MET A 49 -2.71 10.84 37.94
N VAL A 50 -2.96 11.87 38.73
CA VAL A 50 -3.87 12.97 38.38
C VAL A 50 -3.22 14.28 38.79
N MET A 51 -3.12 15.23 37.86
CA MET A 51 -2.78 16.61 38.21
C MET A 51 -4.01 17.33 38.76
N ARG A 52 -3.92 17.75 40.01
CA ARG A 52 -4.96 18.51 40.73
C ARG A 52 -4.51 19.95 40.96
N GLY A 53 -5.47 20.86 41.05
CA GLY A 53 -5.24 22.21 41.54
C GLY A 53 -4.83 22.19 43.00
N ALA A 54 -4.34 23.32 43.51
CA ALA A 54 -3.91 23.43 44.90
C ALA A 54 -5.08 23.08 45.86
N ASP A 55 -4.82 22.15 46.77
CA ASP A 55 -5.74 21.81 47.86
C ASP A 55 -5.16 22.36 49.17
N ASN A 56 -5.73 23.47 49.64
CA ASN A 56 -5.29 24.12 50.88
C ASN A 56 -6.09 23.64 52.09
N THR A 57 -6.86 22.56 51.96
CA THR A 57 -7.63 22.01 53.08
C THR A 57 -6.66 21.30 54.01
N LEU A 58 -6.29 21.94 55.13
CA LEU A 58 -5.37 21.38 56.12
C LEU A 58 -6.17 20.58 57.16
N ASP A 59 -5.64 19.42 57.56
CA ASP A 59 -6.12 18.68 58.72
C ASP A 59 -5.85 19.52 59.97
N VAL A 60 -6.93 19.87 60.67
CA VAL A 60 -6.90 20.73 61.86
C VAL A 60 -6.10 20.11 63.01
N GLY A 61 -5.84 18.78 62.96
CA GLY A 61 -5.05 18.06 63.97
C GLY A 61 -3.56 17.92 63.65
N THR A 62 -3.17 17.85 62.37
CA THR A 62 -1.78 17.57 61.95
C THR A 62 -1.11 18.69 61.17
N GLY A 63 -1.88 19.66 60.67
CA GLY A 63 -1.35 20.72 59.80
C GLY A 63 -0.88 20.22 58.43
N MET A 64 -1.21 18.98 58.06
CA MET A 64 -0.96 18.40 56.73
C MET A 64 -2.19 18.56 55.84
N VAL A 65 -1.99 18.61 54.52
CA VAL A 65 -3.08 18.68 53.54
C VAL A 65 -3.95 17.41 53.64
N LEU A 66 -5.27 17.57 53.78
CA LEU A 66 -6.26 16.49 53.80
C LEU A 66 -6.38 15.88 52.40
N ASP A 67 -5.74 14.73 52.22
CA ASP A 67 -5.76 13.95 50.97
C ASP A 67 -6.91 12.93 50.91
N ASN A 68 -7.98 13.13 51.70
CA ASN A 68 -9.07 12.16 51.82
C ASN A 68 -10.10 12.24 50.68
N ASP A 69 -10.00 13.24 49.79
CA ASP A 69 -10.92 13.47 48.68
C ASP A 69 -10.31 13.20 47.29
N VAL A 70 -9.06 12.73 47.19
CA VAL A 70 -8.37 12.51 45.89
C VAL A 70 -9.14 11.61 44.94
N THR A 71 -9.77 10.58 45.48
CA THR A 71 -10.51 9.59 44.70
C THR A 71 -11.97 9.98 44.48
N THR A 72 -12.51 10.93 45.25
CA THR A 72 -13.96 11.26 45.28
C THR A 72 -14.27 12.65 44.72
N ASN A 73 -13.41 13.65 44.96
CA ASN A 73 -13.60 15.03 44.55
C ASN A 73 -12.83 15.35 43.26
N ARG A 74 -13.40 14.92 42.14
CA ARG A 74 -12.82 15.12 40.80
C ARG A 74 -12.93 16.56 40.28
N LEU A 75 -13.58 17.46 41.02
CA LEU A 75 -13.70 18.88 40.67
C LEU A 75 -12.37 19.62 40.79
N LYS A 76 -11.45 19.12 41.62
CA LYS A 76 -10.11 19.71 41.80
C LYS A 76 -9.12 19.27 40.73
N ASP A 77 -9.52 18.47 39.74
CA ASP A 77 -8.61 17.90 38.73
C ASP A 77 -8.25 18.89 37.61
N THR A 78 -7.94 20.12 37.97
CA THR A 78 -7.63 21.22 37.04
C THR A 78 -6.19 21.73 37.19
N GLY A 79 -5.33 20.95 37.85
CA GLY A 79 -3.89 21.24 37.93
C GLY A 79 -3.29 21.31 36.54
N TYR A 80 -2.37 22.24 36.32
CA TYR A 80 -1.98 22.64 34.97
C TYR A 80 -0.47 22.80 34.77
N ILE A 81 -0.07 22.63 33.51
CA ILE A 81 1.18 23.09 32.94
C ILE A 81 0.85 24.29 32.06
N ARG A 82 1.55 25.40 32.27
CA ARG A 82 1.36 26.64 31.50
C ARG A 82 2.55 26.84 30.56
N TYR A 83 2.26 27.02 29.28
CA TYR A 83 3.25 27.37 28.26
C TYR A 83 3.10 28.85 27.91
N ILE A 84 4.14 29.62 28.22
CA ILE A 84 4.19 31.07 28.00
C ILE A 84 5.20 31.35 26.89
N PRO A 85 4.76 31.85 25.72
CA PRO A 85 5.66 32.32 24.68
C PRO A 85 6.45 33.54 25.16
N VAL A 86 7.77 33.39 25.20
CA VAL A 86 8.73 34.48 25.44
C VAL A 86 9.22 35.05 24.09
N GLY A 87 9.89 36.21 24.11
CA GLY A 87 10.43 36.86 22.90
C GLY A 87 9.58 38.02 22.33
N PRO A 88 10.14 38.95 21.57
CA PRO A 88 9.38 40.06 20.97
C PRO A 88 8.43 39.57 19.87
N LEU A 89 7.34 40.32 19.60
CA LEU A 89 6.55 40.09 18.39
C LEU A 89 7.40 40.44 17.15
N THR A 90 7.16 39.75 16.03
CA THR A 90 7.82 40.12 14.77
C THR A 90 7.28 41.45 14.24
N PHE A 91 8.04 42.12 13.38
CA PHE A 91 7.58 43.33 12.71
C PHE A 91 6.27 43.09 11.95
N ASP A 92 6.24 42.04 11.11
CA ASP A 92 5.06 41.65 10.31
C ASP A 92 3.83 41.33 11.16
N SER A 93 4.01 40.86 12.39
CA SER A 93 2.88 40.59 13.30
C SER A 93 2.33 41.88 13.92
N GLN A 94 3.16 42.91 14.06
CA GLN A 94 2.79 44.18 14.68
C GLN A 94 2.26 45.19 13.64
N ASP A 95 2.75 45.13 12.40
CA ASP A 95 2.24 45.88 11.24
C ASP A 95 1.00 45.17 10.66
N THR A 96 -0.10 45.25 11.41
CA THR A 96 -1.37 44.58 11.11
C THR A 96 -2.05 45.11 9.84
N ASN A 97 -1.82 46.37 9.51
CA ASN A 97 -2.38 47.00 8.31
C ASN A 97 -1.46 46.87 7.07
N LYS A 98 -0.22 46.38 7.26
CA LYS A 98 0.81 46.13 6.24
C LYS A 98 1.26 47.40 5.51
N ASP A 99 1.29 48.53 6.21
CA ASP A 99 1.73 49.81 5.65
C ASP A 99 3.26 50.03 5.74
N GLY A 100 3.98 49.10 6.38
CA GLY A 100 5.42 49.18 6.60
C GLY A 100 5.81 49.98 7.84
N PHE A 101 4.86 50.35 8.71
CA PHE A 101 5.09 51.12 9.93
C PHE A 101 4.24 50.63 11.10
N ILE A 102 4.86 50.21 12.20
CA ILE A 102 4.14 49.90 13.44
C ILE A 102 3.71 51.21 14.11
N ASN A 103 2.42 51.53 14.09
CA ASN A 103 1.88 52.78 14.60
C ASN A 103 0.48 52.64 15.24
N GLY A 104 -0.14 53.75 15.66
CA GLY A 104 -1.44 53.73 16.33
C GLY A 104 -2.62 53.30 15.43
N SER A 105 -2.40 53.13 14.13
CA SER A 105 -3.37 52.58 13.18
C SER A 105 -3.39 51.05 13.20
N ASP A 106 -2.42 50.40 13.84
CA ASP A 106 -2.35 48.96 14.00
C ASP A 106 -3.24 48.45 15.13
N LEU A 107 -3.80 47.27 14.93
CA LEU A 107 -4.59 46.58 15.95
C LEU A 107 -3.67 45.94 17.00
N PRO A 108 -4.07 45.93 18.29
CA PRO A 108 -3.31 45.22 19.32
C PRO A 108 -3.15 43.74 19.00
N VAL A 109 -1.91 43.26 19.00
CA VAL A 109 -1.59 41.85 18.79
C VAL A 109 -1.12 41.23 20.09
N GLY A 110 -1.85 40.21 20.52
CA GLY A 110 -1.54 39.45 21.72
C GLY A 110 -0.71 38.21 21.43
N LYS A 111 -0.01 37.71 22.45
CA LYS A 111 0.66 36.40 22.39
C LYS A 111 -0.28 35.29 22.84
N ALA A 112 0.01 34.08 22.39
CA ALA A 112 -0.66 32.89 22.90
C ALA A 112 -0.34 32.70 24.39
N ASP A 113 -1.27 32.15 25.16
CA ASP A 113 -1.08 31.68 26.54
C ASP A 113 -1.81 30.35 26.65
N ILE A 114 -1.05 29.27 26.87
CA ILE A 114 -1.56 27.90 26.72
C ILE A 114 -1.52 27.20 28.07
N PHE A 115 -2.65 26.65 28.47
CA PHE A 115 -2.83 25.85 29.67
C PHE A 115 -3.16 24.43 29.26
N LEU A 116 -2.33 23.48 29.67
CA LEU A 116 -2.64 22.06 29.60
C LEU A 116 -2.95 21.59 31.01
N TYR A 117 -4.18 21.16 31.26
CA TYR A 117 -4.68 20.96 32.62
C TYR A 117 -5.49 19.69 32.77
N GLY A 118 -5.59 19.23 34.02
CA GLY A 118 -6.24 17.99 34.36
C GLY A 118 -5.62 16.81 33.63
N MET A 119 -4.30 16.71 33.63
CA MET A 119 -3.63 15.50 33.14
C MET A 119 -4.00 14.31 34.04
N ALA A 120 -4.29 13.16 33.42
CA ALA A 120 -4.47 11.90 34.11
C ALA A 120 -3.78 10.76 33.36
N VAL A 121 -3.15 9.88 34.14
CA VAL A 121 -2.72 8.54 33.71
C VAL A 121 -3.39 7.54 34.64
N SER A 122 -4.14 6.62 34.04
CA SER A 122 -4.89 5.59 34.76
C SER A 122 -5.00 4.34 33.89
N GLN A 123 -5.58 3.25 34.38
CA GLN A 123 -6.04 2.17 33.53
C GLN A 123 -7.40 2.56 32.93
N SER A 124 -7.69 2.08 31.73
CA SER A 124 -9.05 2.12 31.17
C SER A 124 -10.08 1.50 32.11
N SER A 125 -11.30 2.04 32.09
CA SER A 125 -12.46 1.41 32.75
C SER A 125 -12.82 0.06 32.11
N LYS A 126 -12.45 -0.14 30.84
CA LYS A 126 -12.66 -1.41 30.14
C LYS A 126 -11.52 -2.38 30.38
N ALA A 127 -11.78 -3.67 30.21
CA ALA A 127 -10.72 -4.67 30.18
C ALA A 127 -9.91 -4.54 28.88
N TYR A 128 -8.67 -5.06 28.87
CA TYR A 128 -7.84 -5.10 27.67
C TYR A 128 -8.58 -5.83 26.53
N GLY A 129 -8.58 -5.24 25.33
CA GLY A 129 -9.25 -5.79 24.14
C GLY A 129 -10.78 -5.68 24.13
N ALA A 130 -11.42 -5.21 25.21
CA ALA A 130 -12.87 -5.04 25.25
C ALA A 130 -13.31 -3.83 24.39
N ALA A 131 -14.50 -3.95 23.79
CA ALA A 131 -15.13 -2.88 23.03
C ALA A 131 -15.34 -1.64 23.89
N ARG A 132 -15.00 -0.49 23.32
CA ARG A 132 -15.29 0.84 23.89
C ARG A 132 -16.39 1.52 23.11
N VAL A 133 -17.09 2.42 23.80
CA VAL A 133 -18.11 3.32 23.25
C VAL A 133 -17.79 4.76 23.63
N ASN A 134 -18.54 5.71 23.06
CA ASN A 134 -18.31 7.13 23.30
C ASN A 134 -18.22 7.57 24.77
N THR A 135 -18.96 6.95 25.68
CA THR A 135 -18.89 7.28 27.11
C THR A 135 -17.55 6.92 27.72
N ASP A 136 -16.86 5.90 27.20
CA ASP A 136 -15.55 5.48 27.70
C ASP A 136 -14.52 6.54 27.36
N TRP A 137 -14.36 6.92 26.09
CA TRP A 137 -13.38 7.92 25.65
C TRP A 137 -13.86 9.37 25.75
N ASN A 138 -14.98 9.64 26.44
CA ASN A 138 -15.37 10.99 26.87
C ASN A 138 -15.06 11.23 28.36
N GLY A 139 -14.83 10.17 29.14
CA GLY A 139 -14.41 10.25 30.54
C GLY A 139 -12.89 10.39 30.68
N ARG A 140 -12.43 11.31 31.53
CA ARG A 140 -10.98 11.60 31.72
C ARG A 140 -10.21 10.48 32.41
N PHE A 141 -10.84 9.76 33.33
CA PHE A 141 -10.18 8.80 34.21
C PHE A 141 -10.92 7.48 34.20
N GLY A 142 -10.18 6.37 34.28
CA GLY A 142 -10.76 5.04 34.43
C GLY A 142 -10.65 4.51 35.85
N ARG A 143 -9.67 3.64 36.10
CA ARG A 143 -9.38 3.04 37.41
C ARG A 143 -7.87 2.99 37.67
N ALA A 144 -7.46 2.61 38.88
CA ALA A 144 -6.06 2.38 39.19
C ALA A 144 -5.46 1.28 38.29
N ILE A 145 -4.18 1.42 37.97
CA ILE A 145 -3.39 0.42 37.26
C ILE A 145 -3.03 -0.66 38.26
N ASP A 146 -3.53 -1.88 38.05
CA ASP A 146 -3.31 -3.00 38.96
C ASP A 146 -1.80 -3.24 39.16
N THR A 147 -1.05 -3.38 38.07
CA THR A 147 0.42 -3.46 38.10
C THR A 147 1.03 -2.99 36.78
N TRP A 148 2.11 -2.22 36.84
CA TRP A 148 2.83 -1.72 35.68
C TRP A 148 4.21 -2.36 35.52
N GLY A 149 4.19 -3.63 35.11
CA GLY A 149 5.37 -4.46 34.94
C GLY A 149 5.27 -5.72 35.78
N THR A 150 6.41 -6.39 35.98
CA THR A 150 6.55 -7.49 36.94
C THR A 150 7.90 -7.41 37.63
N SER A 151 8.16 -8.23 38.64
CA SER A 151 9.50 -8.32 39.24
C SER A 151 10.59 -8.73 38.25
N ALA A 152 10.23 -9.51 37.21
CA ALA A 152 11.16 -9.91 36.14
C ALA A 152 11.27 -8.87 35.00
N ASN A 153 10.30 -7.96 34.90
CA ASN A 153 10.25 -6.90 33.89
C ASN A 153 9.71 -5.60 34.51
N PRO A 154 10.47 -4.96 35.44
CA PRO A 154 10.04 -3.77 36.15
C PRO A 154 10.38 -2.49 35.36
N TRP A 155 10.03 -1.33 35.92
CA TRP A 155 10.67 -0.08 35.51
C TRP A 155 12.10 -0.02 36.03
N LEU A 156 13.01 0.57 35.26
CA LEU A 156 14.43 0.65 35.60
C LEU A 156 14.96 2.07 35.44
N PHE A 157 15.63 2.56 36.48
CA PHE A 157 16.66 3.58 36.37
C PHE A 157 18.01 2.88 36.48
N LYS A 158 18.88 3.00 35.49
CA LYS A 158 20.16 2.28 35.52
C LYS A 158 21.28 3.06 34.87
N THR A 159 22.50 2.80 35.32
CA THR A 159 23.71 3.29 34.66
C THR A 159 24.46 2.10 34.05
N VAL A 160 24.69 2.13 32.73
CA VAL A 160 25.30 1.03 32.00
C VAL A 160 26.36 1.56 31.05
N THR A 161 27.50 0.86 30.97
CA THR A 161 28.56 1.13 29.97
C THR A 161 28.42 0.16 28.80
N GLN A 162 28.17 0.70 27.60
CA GLN A 162 28.21 -0.06 26.36
C GLN A 162 29.58 0.09 25.70
N ASN A 163 30.25 -1.04 25.46
CA ASN A 163 31.57 -1.09 24.85
C ASN A 163 31.47 -1.13 23.32
N GLY A 164 32.51 -0.62 22.64
CA GLY A 164 32.64 -0.71 21.18
C GLY A 164 31.60 0.09 20.40
N VAL A 165 31.09 1.19 20.96
CA VAL A 165 30.21 2.12 20.25
C VAL A 165 31.05 2.87 19.21
N PRO A 166 30.68 2.86 17.91
CA PRO A 166 31.39 3.62 16.90
C PRO A 166 31.49 5.11 17.24
N ASP A 167 32.70 5.68 17.14
CA ASP A 167 32.91 7.12 17.34
C ASP A 167 32.63 7.92 16.05
N PHE A 168 32.76 9.25 16.11
CA PHE A 168 32.55 10.13 14.95
C PHE A 168 33.78 10.29 14.03
N ASN A 169 34.93 9.70 14.37
CA ASN A 169 36.15 9.81 13.58
C ASN A 169 36.07 8.97 12.31
N ALA A 170 35.68 9.61 11.21
CA ALA A 170 35.43 8.95 9.93
C ALA A 170 36.28 9.55 8.79
N PRO A 171 37.62 9.42 8.81
CA PRO A 171 38.49 9.90 7.72
C PRO A 171 38.26 9.12 6.42
N ALA A 172 37.83 7.85 6.49
CA ALA A 172 37.44 7.02 5.36
C ALA A 172 36.24 6.10 5.69
N PRO A 173 35.51 5.56 4.69
CA PRO A 173 34.40 4.63 4.93
C PRO A 173 34.76 3.36 5.71
N THR A 174 36.01 2.92 5.62
CA THR A 174 36.53 1.70 6.28
C THR A 174 36.99 1.95 7.73
N SER A 175 36.76 3.14 8.29
CA SER A 175 37.21 3.47 9.66
C SER A 175 36.48 2.60 10.70
N THR A 176 37.24 2.02 11.63
CA THR A 176 36.74 1.08 12.65
C THR A 176 36.84 1.60 14.09
N SER A 177 37.27 2.84 14.30
CA SER A 177 37.44 3.39 15.64
C SER A 177 36.10 3.44 16.41
N SER A 178 36.18 3.09 17.69
CA SER A 178 35.06 2.98 18.62
C SER A 178 35.52 3.31 20.04
N GLY A 179 34.56 3.60 20.92
CA GLY A 179 34.79 3.88 22.33
C GLY A 179 33.72 3.28 23.22
N ASN A 180 33.89 3.44 24.52
CA ASN A 180 32.91 3.01 25.52
C ASN A 180 32.00 4.20 25.86
N VAL A 181 30.69 3.96 25.92
CA VAL A 181 29.70 4.98 26.27
C VAL A 181 28.95 4.52 27.52
N THR A 182 29.12 5.26 28.61
CA THR A 182 28.30 5.11 29.80
C THR A 182 27.05 5.99 29.67
N TYR A 183 25.89 5.40 29.90
CA TYR A 183 24.61 6.10 29.85
C TYR A 183 23.77 5.86 31.09
N PHE A 184 23.03 6.88 31.50
CA PHE A 184 21.91 6.77 32.44
C PHE A 184 20.63 6.50 31.64
N GLY A 185 19.94 5.39 31.94
CA GLY A 185 18.75 4.94 31.24
C GLY A 185 17.51 4.96 32.15
N LEU A 186 16.40 5.44 31.60
CA LEU A 186 15.04 5.22 32.11
C LEU A 186 14.33 4.26 31.15
N GLU A 187 14.02 3.05 31.63
CA GLU A 187 13.32 2.02 30.87
C GLU A 187 11.95 1.73 31.49
N ALA A 188 10.91 1.76 30.65
CA ALA A 188 9.64 1.12 30.96
C ALA A 188 9.79 -0.41 30.83
N PRO A 189 8.89 -1.21 31.46
CA PRO A 189 8.83 -2.65 31.23
C PRO A 189 8.82 -2.97 29.73
N LEU A 190 9.61 -3.95 29.29
CA LEU A 190 9.64 -4.37 27.90
C LEU A 190 8.26 -4.83 27.43
N TYR A 191 7.96 -4.60 26.15
CA TYR A 191 6.67 -4.97 25.57
C TYR A 191 6.59 -6.50 25.35
N ASN A 192 5.62 -7.16 25.97
CA ASN A 192 5.44 -8.62 25.86
C ASN A 192 4.91 -9.00 24.47
N THR A 193 5.47 -10.04 23.85
CA THR A 193 5.05 -10.48 22.52
C THR A 193 3.69 -11.20 22.49
N ASN A 194 3.16 -11.61 23.65
CA ASN A 194 1.88 -12.29 23.81
C ASN A 194 1.07 -11.70 24.98
N VAL A 195 0.61 -10.46 24.80
CA VAL A 195 -0.19 -9.73 25.81
C VAL A 195 -1.48 -10.46 26.17
N SER A 196 -2.10 -11.19 25.23
CA SER A 196 -3.37 -11.90 25.48
C SER A 196 -3.22 -13.06 26.47
N ALA A 197 -2.03 -13.64 26.61
CA ALA A 197 -1.74 -14.71 27.57
C ALA A 197 -1.42 -14.21 28.99
N LEU A 198 -1.24 -12.90 29.19
CA LEU A 198 -0.95 -12.32 30.51
C LEU A 198 -2.15 -12.38 31.46
N SER A 199 -1.87 -12.29 32.76
CA SER A 199 -2.91 -12.13 33.77
C SER A 199 -3.70 -10.82 33.59
N ALA A 200 -4.89 -10.73 34.19
CA ALA A 200 -5.69 -9.50 34.12
C ALA A 200 -4.96 -8.28 34.71
N ALA A 201 -4.20 -8.49 35.79
CA ALA A 201 -3.41 -7.43 36.43
C ALA A 201 -2.29 -6.95 35.50
N GLU A 202 -1.51 -7.84 34.90
CA GLU A 202 -0.42 -7.46 33.98
C GLU A 202 -0.94 -6.78 32.70
N LYS A 203 -2.14 -7.19 32.22
CA LYS A 203 -2.82 -6.53 31.10
C LYS A 203 -3.18 -5.07 31.39
N SER A 204 -3.20 -4.62 32.66
CA SER A 204 -3.49 -3.23 33.01
C SER A 204 -2.48 -2.25 32.39
N ALA A 205 -1.19 -2.62 32.33
CA ALA A 205 -0.11 -1.84 31.70
C ALA A 205 -0.20 -1.72 30.17
N TYR A 206 -1.03 -2.55 29.54
CA TYR A 206 -1.28 -2.55 28.10
C TYR A 206 -2.60 -1.86 27.73
N ASN A 207 -3.30 -1.32 28.73
CA ASN A 207 -4.65 -0.80 28.59
C ASN A 207 -4.84 0.51 29.37
N LEU A 208 -3.86 1.38 29.26
CA LEU A 208 -3.81 2.67 29.97
C LEU A 208 -4.77 3.66 29.33
N LYS A 209 -5.08 4.69 30.11
CA LYS A 209 -5.86 5.84 29.74
C LYS A 209 -5.09 7.10 30.07
N PHE A 210 -4.83 7.89 29.04
CA PHE A 210 -4.21 9.20 29.13
C PHE A 210 -5.24 10.26 28.74
N ALA A 211 -5.40 11.29 29.55
CA ALA A 211 -6.36 12.35 29.26
C ALA A 211 -5.89 13.70 29.78
N TYR A 212 -6.21 14.76 29.04
CA TYR A 212 -6.01 16.14 29.46
C TYR A 212 -6.98 17.09 28.72
N TRP A 213 -7.12 18.28 29.28
CA TRP A 213 -7.73 19.42 28.59
C TRP A 213 -6.67 20.45 28.23
N LEU A 214 -6.96 21.24 27.21
CA LEU A 214 -6.10 22.31 26.75
C LEU A 214 -6.93 23.56 26.49
N ASP A 215 -6.48 24.70 27.01
CA ASP A 215 -6.97 26.02 26.64
C ASP A 215 -5.81 26.84 26.08
N ALA A 216 -5.94 27.32 24.85
CA ALA A 216 -5.04 28.28 24.26
C ALA A 216 -5.79 29.61 24.06
N PHE A 217 -5.32 30.66 24.73
CA PHE A 217 -5.87 32.01 24.62
C PHE A 217 -4.91 32.93 23.88
N VAL A 218 -5.45 33.98 23.26
CA VAL A 218 -4.65 35.18 22.95
C VAL A 218 -4.79 36.16 24.11
N ARG A 219 -3.66 36.58 24.68
CA ARG A 219 -3.63 37.52 25.79
C ARG A 219 -3.68 38.97 25.31
N ASP A 220 -4.46 39.82 25.97
CA ASP A 220 -4.46 41.26 25.73
C ASP A 220 -3.15 41.89 26.23
N PRO A 221 -2.34 42.50 25.35
CA PRO A 221 -1.08 43.14 25.76
C PRO A 221 -1.28 44.36 26.67
N ASN A 222 -2.49 44.95 26.68
CA ASN A 222 -2.79 46.14 27.49
C ASN A 222 -3.25 45.80 28.92
N VAL A 223 -3.46 44.52 29.22
CA VAL A 223 -3.95 44.05 30.51
C VAL A 223 -2.83 43.33 31.25
N ALA A 224 -2.57 43.75 32.49
CA ALA A 224 -1.63 43.07 33.38
C ALA A 224 -2.12 41.64 33.70
N GLU A 225 -1.19 40.75 34.00
CA GLU A 225 -1.56 39.37 34.33
C GLU A 225 -2.32 39.30 35.66
N ASN A 226 -3.33 38.45 35.70
CA ASN A 226 -3.99 38.02 36.92
C ASN A 226 -4.14 36.50 36.94
N LEU A 227 -3.53 35.86 37.94
CA LEU A 227 -3.59 34.41 38.17
C LEU A 227 -4.57 33.98 39.26
N THR A 228 -5.33 34.94 39.80
CA THR A 228 -6.42 34.67 40.77
C THR A 228 -7.80 34.79 40.12
N ALA A 229 -7.88 35.55 39.02
CA ALA A 229 -9.06 35.70 38.18
C ALA A 229 -8.63 35.95 36.73
N THR A 230 -9.31 35.33 35.78
CA THR A 230 -9.15 35.54 34.34
C THR A 230 -9.45 36.99 33.92
N GLY A 231 -10.49 37.62 34.48
CA GLY A 231 -10.83 39.02 34.23
C GLY A 231 -10.98 39.35 32.73
N THR A 232 -10.41 40.48 32.30
CA THR A 232 -10.41 40.90 30.88
C THR A 232 -9.12 40.54 30.14
N GLN A 233 -8.18 39.80 30.76
CA GLN A 233 -6.85 39.58 30.21
C GLN A 233 -6.82 38.76 28.91
N PHE A 234 -7.94 38.10 28.58
CA PHE A 234 -8.13 37.35 27.34
C PHE A 234 -9.14 38.02 26.38
N ASN A 235 -9.56 39.26 26.66
CA ASN A 235 -10.53 40.01 25.86
C ASN A 235 -9.86 40.92 24.82
N VAL A 236 -9.02 40.34 23.95
CA VAL A 236 -8.32 41.08 22.91
C VAL A 236 -9.33 41.77 21.97
N GLY A 237 -9.32 43.11 21.94
CA GLY A 237 -10.24 43.90 21.13
C GLY A 237 -11.60 44.23 21.79
N GLY A 238 -11.81 43.88 23.07
CA GLY A 238 -12.86 44.48 23.89
C GLY A 238 -14.30 43.96 23.70
N ALA A 239 -14.56 42.97 22.86
CA ALA A 239 -15.92 42.49 22.53
C ALA A 239 -16.51 41.45 23.49
N GLY A 240 -15.81 41.12 24.59
CA GLY A 240 -16.20 40.04 25.50
C GLY A 240 -16.04 38.64 24.89
N ARG A 241 -15.21 38.52 23.84
CA ARG A 241 -14.95 37.26 23.14
C ARG A 241 -13.46 36.96 23.21
N ALA A 242 -13.10 35.80 23.78
CA ALA A 242 -11.72 35.34 23.69
C ALA A 242 -11.46 34.75 22.31
N ASN A 243 -10.29 35.02 21.76
CA ASN A 243 -9.67 34.16 20.76
C ASN A 243 -9.15 32.92 21.49
N ARG A 244 -10.05 31.98 21.83
CA ARG A 244 -9.75 30.75 22.57
C ARG A 244 -9.92 29.52 21.69
N LEU A 245 -8.93 28.64 21.74
CA LEU A 245 -9.08 27.23 21.37
C LEU A 245 -9.12 26.39 22.64
N ARG A 246 -10.24 25.71 22.89
CA ARG A 246 -10.39 24.74 23.98
C ARG A 246 -10.51 23.34 23.40
N MET A 247 -9.76 22.40 23.97
CA MET A 247 -9.70 21.03 23.49
C MET A 247 -9.74 20.02 24.64
N GLN A 248 -10.28 18.84 24.36
CA GLN A 248 -10.13 17.64 25.17
C GLN A 248 -9.37 16.61 24.36
N ALA A 249 -8.34 16.02 24.95
CA ALA A 249 -7.63 14.88 24.40
C ALA A 249 -7.78 13.69 25.36
N ILE A 250 -8.35 12.59 24.87
CA ILE A 250 -8.48 11.34 25.64
C ILE A 250 -7.98 10.19 24.77
N TRP A 251 -6.98 9.48 25.26
CA TRP A 251 -6.50 8.24 24.68
C TRP A 251 -6.84 7.11 25.64
N ASP A 252 -7.80 6.27 25.26
CA ASP A 252 -8.25 5.14 26.06
C ASP A 252 -7.85 3.82 25.38
N GLY A 253 -6.95 3.07 26.02
CA GLY A 253 -6.40 1.81 25.50
C GLY A 253 -5.02 1.94 24.90
N VAL A 254 -4.07 2.57 25.60
CA VAL A 254 -2.68 2.74 25.16
C VAL A 254 -1.71 2.01 26.09
N SER A 255 -0.53 1.65 25.60
CA SER A 255 0.59 1.14 26.39
C SER A 255 1.85 1.95 26.13
N LEU A 256 2.66 2.15 27.17
CA LEU A 256 4.01 2.73 27.06
C LEU A 256 5.12 1.68 27.15
N ASN A 257 4.78 0.40 27.30
CA ASN A 257 5.75 -0.67 27.49
C ASN A 257 6.70 -0.78 26.27
N GLY A 258 7.96 -1.05 26.55
CA GLY A 258 9.06 -1.06 25.58
C GLY A 258 9.63 0.33 25.28
N SER A 259 9.20 1.38 25.98
CA SER A 259 9.81 2.70 25.88
C SER A 259 11.10 2.81 26.70
N GLU A 260 12.06 3.58 26.18
CA GLU A 260 13.32 3.88 26.87
C GLU A 260 13.86 5.25 26.44
N ILE A 261 14.51 5.94 27.38
CA ILE A 261 15.38 7.09 27.11
C ILE A 261 16.73 6.84 27.78
N ARG A 262 17.82 7.11 27.05
CA ARG A 262 19.20 7.08 27.53
C ARG A 262 19.83 8.45 27.41
N MET A 263 20.54 8.85 28.45
CA MET A 263 21.29 10.10 28.55
C MET A 263 22.77 9.79 28.72
N PHE A 264 23.64 10.41 27.93
CA PHE A 264 25.06 10.11 27.92
C PHE A 264 25.89 11.28 27.39
N GLN A 265 27.20 11.21 27.60
CA GLN A 265 28.14 12.07 26.88
C GLN A 265 28.53 11.40 25.56
N THR A 266 28.41 12.12 24.45
CA THR A 266 28.76 11.61 23.13
C THR A 266 30.27 11.41 22.96
N LEU A 267 30.66 10.46 22.10
CA LEU A 267 32.06 10.23 21.75
C LEU A 267 32.64 11.41 20.92
N GLY A 268 33.97 11.48 20.86
CA GLY A 268 34.69 12.45 20.05
C GLY A 268 34.88 12.02 18.59
N GLY A 269 35.73 12.76 17.87
CA GLY A 269 36.20 12.41 16.53
C GLY A 269 35.52 13.13 15.37
N ALA A 270 34.44 13.89 15.62
CA ALA A 270 33.83 14.73 14.60
C ALA A 270 34.76 15.92 14.29
N ALA A 271 34.92 16.23 13.00
CA ALA A 271 35.72 17.37 12.53
C ALA A 271 34.87 18.25 11.61
N THR A 272 34.64 19.51 11.99
CA THR A 272 33.89 20.48 11.16
C THR A 272 34.54 20.63 9.79
N GLY A 273 33.75 20.50 8.72
CA GLY A 273 34.22 20.58 7.34
C GLY A 273 34.76 19.25 6.77
N VAL A 274 34.84 18.20 7.58
CA VAL A 274 35.24 16.84 7.14
C VAL A 274 34.00 15.96 7.06
N ASN A 275 33.70 15.45 5.85
CA ASN A 275 32.55 14.56 5.60
C ASN A 275 31.21 15.09 6.14
N GLY A 276 31.09 16.41 6.28
CA GLY A 276 29.90 17.10 6.77
C GLY A 276 29.56 16.85 8.24
N MET A 277 30.55 16.45 9.05
CA MET A 277 30.46 16.35 10.51
C MET A 277 30.64 17.72 11.18
N SER A 278 30.21 17.85 12.44
CA SER A 278 30.36 19.07 13.25
C SER A 278 31.08 18.75 14.56
N ASN A 279 32.07 19.58 14.93
CA ASN A 279 32.74 19.47 16.24
C ASN A 279 31.78 19.56 17.42
N PHE A 280 30.60 20.15 17.22
CA PHE A 280 29.52 20.24 18.21
C PHE A 280 29.07 18.86 18.74
N TYR A 281 29.27 17.80 17.96
CA TYR A 281 28.90 16.45 18.39
C TYR A 281 29.89 15.84 19.38
N ASN A 282 31.08 16.41 19.55
CA ASN A 282 32.11 15.82 20.39
C ASN A 282 31.87 16.15 21.86
N ASN A 283 31.83 15.13 22.72
CA ASN A 283 31.77 15.31 24.18
C ASN A 283 30.61 16.20 24.64
N THR A 284 29.46 16.08 23.98
CA THR A 284 28.26 16.87 24.27
C THR A 284 27.19 15.99 24.93
N LEU A 285 26.15 16.62 25.48
CA LEU A 285 25.02 15.88 26.03
C LEU A 285 24.23 15.21 24.89
N GLY A 286 24.28 13.88 24.87
CA GLY A 286 23.55 13.02 23.95
C GLY A 286 22.33 12.38 24.62
N LEU A 287 21.27 12.28 23.84
CA LEU A 287 20.05 11.56 24.15
C LEU A 287 19.81 10.52 23.05
N THR A 288 19.35 9.34 23.43
CA THR A 288 18.74 8.39 22.50
C THR A 288 17.52 7.75 23.15
N GLY A 289 16.57 7.28 22.38
CA GLY A 289 15.43 6.58 22.95
C GLY A 289 14.52 5.95 21.92
N VAL A 290 13.73 5.01 22.41
CA VAL A 290 12.60 4.45 21.67
C VAL A 290 11.36 4.81 22.48
N LEU A 291 10.49 5.63 21.93
CA LEU A 291 9.24 6.03 22.57
C LEU A 291 8.10 5.25 21.91
N ARG A 292 7.38 4.45 22.69
CA ARG A 292 6.35 3.55 22.20
C ARG A 292 5.02 3.90 22.84
N PHE A 293 4.04 4.16 22.00
CA PHE A 293 2.66 4.42 22.39
C PHE A 293 1.76 3.51 21.55
N ASN A 294 1.49 2.31 22.05
CA ASN A 294 0.82 1.26 21.28
C ASN A 294 -0.61 1.05 21.76
N SER A 295 -1.55 1.01 20.81
CA SER A 295 -2.99 0.88 21.06
C SER A 295 -3.57 -0.49 20.70
N GLY A 296 -2.73 -1.40 20.20
CA GLY A 296 -3.14 -2.74 19.84
C GLY A 296 -2.96 -3.05 18.35
N ASP A 297 -3.30 -4.29 18.03
CA ASP A 297 -3.15 -4.87 16.69
C ASP A 297 -4.17 -4.27 15.70
N GLY A 298 -3.69 -3.79 14.55
CA GLY A 298 -4.52 -3.23 13.47
C GLY A 298 -4.89 -4.23 12.37
N GLU A 299 -4.32 -5.44 12.35
CA GLU A 299 -4.54 -6.44 11.31
C GLU A 299 -5.96 -7.01 11.33
N THR A 300 -6.50 -7.21 12.53
CA THR A 300 -7.87 -7.72 12.72
C THR A 300 -8.93 -6.63 12.87
N LEU A 301 -8.51 -5.35 12.95
CA LEU A 301 -9.44 -4.23 13.05
C LEU A 301 -10.09 -4.00 11.68
N ARG A 302 -11.25 -4.62 11.45
CA ARG A 302 -12.00 -4.58 10.18
C ARG A 302 -13.49 -4.44 10.45
N ALA A 303 -14.12 -3.49 9.78
CA ALA A 303 -15.57 -3.42 9.76
C ALA A 303 -16.19 -4.62 9.05
N SER A 304 -17.48 -4.87 9.33
CA SER A 304 -18.26 -5.85 8.58
C SER A 304 -19.03 -5.15 7.47
N VAL A 305 -18.90 -5.65 6.23
CA VAL A 305 -19.67 -5.20 5.07
C VAL A 305 -20.57 -6.34 4.62
N THR A 306 -21.88 -6.12 4.68
CA THR A 306 -22.90 -7.11 4.32
C THR A 306 -23.88 -6.54 3.31
N THR A 307 -24.56 -7.43 2.58
CA THR A 307 -25.58 -7.10 1.59
C THR A 307 -26.83 -7.92 1.83
N SER A 308 -28.01 -7.31 1.73
CA SER A 308 -29.28 -8.04 1.89
C SER A 308 -29.60 -8.91 0.67
N SER A 309 -29.28 -8.44 -0.53
CA SER A 309 -29.44 -9.23 -1.75
C SER A 309 -28.44 -8.81 -2.82
N SER A 310 -28.03 -9.79 -3.62
CA SER A 310 -27.24 -9.58 -4.81
C SER A 310 -27.78 -10.42 -5.96
N SER A 311 -27.71 -9.88 -7.17
CA SER A 311 -28.17 -10.57 -8.38
C SER A 311 -27.31 -10.19 -9.58
N ARG A 312 -27.12 -11.12 -10.51
CA ARG A 312 -26.52 -10.88 -11.82
C ARG A 312 -27.56 -11.15 -12.88
N ASN A 313 -27.82 -10.17 -13.75
CA ASN A 313 -28.61 -10.35 -14.95
C ASN A 313 -27.71 -10.19 -16.17
N ALA A 314 -27.88 -11.02 -17.18
CA ALA A 314 -27.15 -10.94 -18.43
C ALA A 314 -28.12 -10.94 -19.60
N THR A 315 -27.91 -10.05 -20.56
CA THR A 315 -28.67 -10.07 -21.82
C THR A 315 -28.29 -11.30 -22.64
N ALA A 316 -29.09 -11.60 -23.67
CA ALA A 316 -28.67 -12.53 -24.70
C ALA A 316 -27.38 -12.03 -25.39
N PHE A 317 -26.58 -12.98 -25.89
CA PHE A 317 -25.44 -12.64 -26.75
C PHE A 317 -25.95 -12.12 -28.10
N VAL A 318 -25.32 -11.05 -28.58
CA VAL A 318 -25.57 -10.45 -29.88
C VAL A 318 -24.29 -10.52 -30.69
N GLN A 319 -24.40 -10.99 -31.94
CA GLN A 319 -23.27 -11.03 -32.87
C GLN A 319 -22.81 -9.62 -33.22
N ASP A 320 -21.51 -9.39 -33.21
CA ASP A 320 -20.92 -8.12 -33.61
C ASP A 320 -20.44 -8.19 -35.06
N GLY A 321 -21.23 -7.62 -35.96
CA GLY A 321 -20.92 -7.57 -37.39
C GLY A 321 -19.87 -6.53 -37.78
N ALA A 322 -19.47 -5.64 -36.87
CA ALA A 322 -18.50 -4.58 -37.16
C ALA A 322 -17.05 -5.10 -37.20
N TYR A 323 -16.78 -6.23 -36.56
CA TYR A 323 -15.44 -6.82 -36.46
C TYR A 323 -15.38 -8.19 -37.11
N GLY A 324 -14.67 -8.25 -38.25
CA GLY A 324 -14.49 -9.47 -39.02
C GLY A 324 -14.71 -9.24 -40.51
N CYS A 325 -14.81 -10.34 -41.26
CA CYS A 325 -14.97 -10.28 -42.72
C CYS A 325 -16.25 -11.00 -43.20
N GLY A 326 -17.26 -11.05 -42.32
CA GLY A 326 -18.50 -11.79 -42.57
C GLY A 326 -18.33 -13.31 -42.51
N THR A 327 -19.44 -14.01 -42.79
CA THR A 327 -19.53 -15.46 -42.55
C THR A 327 -18.68 -16.27 -43.51
N THR A 328 -18.44 -15.83 -44.76
CA THR A 328 -17.85 -16.63 -45.85
C THR A 328 -16.50 -16.12 -46.41
N SER A 329 -15.73 -15.28 -45.70
CA SER A 329 -14.51 -14.63 -46.25
C SER A 329 -13.43 -15.55 -46.89
N VAL A 330 -12.82 -15.08 -48.00
CA VAL A 330 -11.61 -15.64 -48.67
C VAL A 330 -10.29 -15.01 -48.22
N ALA A 331 -10.32 -13.95 -47.41
CA ALA A 331 -9.12 -13.20 -47.09
C ALA A 331 -8.33 -13.87 -45.95
N PHE A 332 -7.57 -14.92 -46.30
CA PHE A 332 -6.80 -15.75 -45.37
C PHE A 332 -5.67 -15.02 -44.64
N SER A 333 -5.16 -13.94 -45.24
CA SER A 333 -4.07 -13.12 -44.68
C SER A 333 -4.55 -12.01 -43.75
N THR A 334 -5.86 -11.76 -43.65
CA THR A 334 -6.42 -10.70 -42.82
C THR A 334 -6.76 -11.22 -41.43
N ALA A 335 -6.07 -10.71 -40.41
CA ALA A 335 -6.27 -11.13 -39.02
C ALA A 335 -7.72 -10.97 -38.56
N ALA A 336 -8.42 -9.90 -38.95
CA ALA A 336 -9.84 -9.72 -38.61
C ALA A 336 -10.72 -10.86 -39.15
N CYS A 337 -10.41 -11.44 -40.32
CA CYS A 337 -11.17 -12.54 -40.89
C CYS A 337 -11.04 -13.85 -40.11
N GLN A 338 -10.06 -13.95 -39.21
CA GLN A 338 -9.83 -15.10 -38.35
C GLN A 338 -10.74 -15.12 -37.13
N PHE A 339 -11.42 -14.01 -36.82
CA PHE A 339 -12.25 -13.88 -35.62
C PHE A 339 -13.67 -13.51 -35.98
N ARG A 340 -14.60 -13.97 -35.15
CA ARG A 340 -15.93 -13.36 -34.99
C ARG A 340 -16.23 -13.20 -33.51
N PHE A 341 -17.02 -12.19 -33.19
CA PHE A 341 -17.29 -11.79 -31.82
C PHE A 341 -18.79 -11.75 -31.56
N GLN A 342 -19.15 -12.10 -30.34
CA GLN A 342 -20.46 -11.79 -29.78
C GLN A 342 -20.27 -11.13 -28.42
N SER A 343 -21.16 -10.22 -28.08
CA SER A 343 -21.12 -9.51 -26.82
C SER A 343 -22.48 -9.58 -26.11
N ARG A 344 -22.45 -9.41 -24.79
CA ARG A 344 -23.66 -9.21 -23.99
C ARG A 344 -23.39 -8.24 -22.86
N THR A 345 -24.46 -7.61 -22.39
CA THR A 345 -24.42 -6.77 -21.20
C THR A 345 -24.66 -7.62 -19.97
N VAL A 346 -23.78 -7.52 -18.98
CA VAL A 346 -23.90 -8.16 -17.66
C VAL A 346 -24.10 -7.05 -16.62
N THR A 347 -25.22 -7.08 -15.92
CA THR A 347 -25.54 -6.13 -14.85
C THR A 347 -25.54 -6.85 -13.51
N ASP A 348 -24.58 -6.48 -12.67
CA ASP A 348 -24.61 -6.85 -11.24
C ASP A 348 -25.45 -5.82 -10.49
N SER A 349 -26.35 -6.28 -9.63
CA SER A 349 -27.18 -5.43 -8.76
C SER A 349 -27.05 -5.88 -7.31
N VAL A 350 -26.91 -4.92 -6.40
CA VAL A 350 -26.79 -5.16 -4.95
C VAL A 350 -27.67 -4.16 -4.19
N SER A 351 -28.34 -4.61 -3.13
CA SER A 351 -29.16 -3.77 -2.25
C SER A 351 -28.96 -4.12 -0.78
N GLY A 352 -29.32 -3.18 0.10
CA GLY A 352 -29.16 -3.30 1.54
C GLY A 352 -27.69 -3.43 1.97
N LEU A 353 -26.81 -2.62 1.40
CA LEU A 353 -25.40 -2.57 1.81
C LEU A 353 -25.32 -2.00 3.23
N THR A 354 -24.82 -2.78 4.17
CA THR A 354 -24.63 -2.37 5.56
C THR A 354 -23.17 -2.49 5.93
N TRP A 355 -22.59 -1.36 6.36
CA TRP A 355 -21.26 -1.28 6.95
C TRP A 355 -21.41 -1.11 8.46
N THR A 356 -20.79 -1.99 9.24
CA THR A 356 -20.85 -2.00 10.70
C THR A 356 -19.44 -1.88 11.27
N PRO A 357 -19.16 -0.90 12.15
CA PRO A 357 -17.82 -0.74 12.73
C PRO A 357 -17.40 -2.00 13.53
N PRO A 358 -16.10 -2.31 13.61
CA PRO A 358 -15.59 -3.37 14.47
C PRO A 358 -15.75 -3.02 15.95
N SER A 359 -15.50 -4.01 16.81
CA SER A 359 -15.15 -3.72 18.21
C SER A 359 -13.93 -2.79 18.25
N LEU A 360 -14.03 -1.67 18.98
CA LEU A 360 -12.98 -0.66 19.09
C LEU A 360 -12.23 -0.83 20.42
N PRO A 361 -11.04 -1.47 20.44
CA PRO A 361 -10.30 -1.73 21.67
C PRO A 361 -9.38 -0.58 22.07
N SER A 362 -9.25 0.48 21.25
CA SER A 362 -8.51 1.68 21.62
C SER A 362 -8.91 2.87 20.75
N VAL A 363 -9.06 4.03 21.39
CA VAL A 363 -9.43 5.28 20.73
C VAL A 363 -8.64 6.43 21.32
N LEU A 364 -7.96 7.20 20.46
CA LEU A 364 -7.52 8.55 20.76
C LEU A 364 -8.54 9.52 20.17
N ARG A 365 -9.13 10.36 21.01
CA ARG A 365 -10.13 11.34 20.62
C ARG A 365 -9.65 12.74 20.97
N LEU A 366 -9.76 13.64 20.00
CA LEU A 366 -9.52 15.08 20.14
C LEU A 366 -10.84 15.81 19.90
N SER A 367 -11.35 16.55 20.88
CA SER A 367 -12.68 17.17 20.83
C SER A 367 -12.59 18.66 21.11
N THR A 368 -13.47 19.44 20.49
CA THR A 368 -13.52 20.91 20.66
C THR A 368 -14.91 21.42 20.99
N LYS A 369 -15.95 20.61 20.78
CA LYS A 369 -17.34 20.99 21.03
C LYS A 369 -17.68 20.79 22.51
N GLU A 370 -17.51 21.87 23.26
CA GLU A 370 -17.94 22.00 24.64
C GLU A 370 -19.47 22.02 24.77
N THR A 371 -20.02 21.36 25.79
CA THR A 371 -21.47 21.33 26.13
C THR A 371 -21.78 22.02 27.46
N SER A 372 -20.78 22.20 28.33
CA SER A 372 -20.85 22.99 29.56
C SER A 372 -19.53 23.71 29.79
N ASN A 373 -19.54 24.84 30.50
CA ASN A 373 -18.40 25.76 30.71
C ASN A 373 -18.10 26.76 29.55
N THR A 374 -19.16 27.28 28.92
CA THR A 374 -19.11 28.22 27.79
C THR A 374 -18.83 29.70 28.16
N ALA A 375 -18.19 29.98 29.31
CA ALA A 375 -17.69 31.32 29.60
C ALA A 375 -16.47 31.59 28.71
N LEU A 376 -16.56 32.57 27.81
CA LEU A 376 -15.59 32.74 26.72
C LEU A 376 -14.19 33.13 27.22
N LEU A 377 -14.10 33.86 28.33
CA LEU A 377 -12.84 34.41 28.85
C LEU A 377 -12.24 33.58 29.99
N ASP A 378 -12.87 32.48 30.41
CA ASP A 378 -12.48 31.78 31.64
C ASP A 378 -11.77 30.45 31.37
N THR A 379 -10.85 30.10 32.28
CA THR A 379 -10.20 28.78 32.32
C THR A 379 -10.21 28.20 33.74
N PRO A 380 -10.56 26.91 33.91
CA PRO A 380 -10.47 26.23 35.21
C PRO A 380 -9.04 26.11 35.77
N ALA A 381 -8.02 26.34 34.92
CA ALA A 381 -6.63 26.34 35.34
C ALA A 381 -6.30 27.51 36.29
N ILE A 382 -6.86 28.70 36.06
CA ILE A 382 -6.51 29.91 36.83
C ILE A 382 -7.44 30.10 38.05
N ASN A 383 -8.76 30.06 37.83
CA ASN A 383 -9.73 30.49 38.86
C ASN A 383 -10.26 29.32 39.71
N GLY A 384 -9.80 28.10 39.44
CA GLY A 384 -10.50 26.89 39.87
C GLY A 384 -11.88 26.76 39.21
N GLY A 385 -12.61 25.68 39.51
CA GLY A 385 -13.97 25.47 39.01
C GLY A 385 -14.19 24.09 38.41
N SER A 386 -15.38 23.88 37.81
CA SER A 386 -15.71 22.61 37.16
C SER A 386 -15.00 22.48 35.82
N ALA A 387 -14.42 21.32 35.57
CA ALA A 387 -13.82 21.03 34.28
C ALA A 387 -14.86 21.03 33.14
N PRO A 388 -14.48 21.43 31.91
CA PRO A 388 -15.38 21.46 30.77
C PRO A 388 -15.84 20.05 30.37
N THR A 389 -17.11 19.95 29.94
CA THR A 389 -17.65 18.73 29.32
C THR A 389 -17.77 18.91 27.83
N PHE A 390 -17.52 17.85 27.06
CA PHE A 390 -17.57 17.86 25.61
C PHE A 390 -18.70 16.94 25.11
N ASP A 391 -19.26 17.29 23.97
CA ASP A 391 -20.28 16.49 23.27
C ASP A 391 -19.68 15.13 22.95
N SER A 392 -20.24 14.03 23.47
CA SER A 392 -19.65 12.69 23.34
C SER A 392 -19.56 12.17 21.90
N ALA A 393 -20.34 12.71 20.96
CA ALA A 393 -20.36 12.26 19.57
C ALA A 393 -19.44 13.07 18.64
N GLU A 394 -18.90 14.20 19.10
CA GLU A 394 -17.97 15.05 18.33
C GLU A 394 -16.51 14.63 18.48
N GLY A 395 -15.66 15.12 17.58
CA GLY A 395 -14.21 15.07 17.72
C GLY A 395 -13.53 14.32 16.59
N LEU A 396 -12.23 14.49 16.48
CA LEU A 396 -11.37 13.70 15.62
C LEU A 396 -10.96 12.42 16.37
N ASN A 397 -11.39 11.26 15.88
CA ASN A 397 -11.08 9.97 16.47
C ASN A 397 -10.03 9.24 15.64
N PHE A 398 -9.02 8.71 16.32
CA PHE A 398 -8.00 7.81 15.80
C PHE A 398 -8.18 6.45 16.46
N TYR A 399 -8.53 5.44 15.67
CA TYR A 399 -8.74 4.07 16.15
C TYR A 399 -7.45 3.27 16.07
N ASN A 400 -7.10 2.53 17.13
CA ASN A 400 -5.86 1.74 17.24
C ASN A 400 -4.61 2.47 16.72
N VAL A 401 -4.36 3.69 17.20
CA VAL A 401 -3.14 4.43 16.83
C VAL A 401 -1.92 3.84 17.53
N ASN A 402 -0.90 3.42 16.79
CA ASN A 402 0.39 3.00 17.31
C ASN A 402 1.45 4.01 16.86
N MET A 403 2.19 4.58 17.80
CA MET A 403 3.30 5.49 17.53
C MET A 403 4.57 4.94 18.15
N ASN A 404 5.53 4.54 17.31
CA ASN A 404 6.80 3.98 17.72
C ASN A 404 7.92 4.86 17.15
N VAL A 405 8.45 5.76 17.97
CA VAL A 405 9.41 6.78 17.56
C VAL A 405 10.80 6.40 18.06
N VAL A 406 11.72 6.16 17.13
CA VAL A 406 13.14 5.93 17.41
C VAL A 406 13.87 7.26 17.26
N LEU A 407 14.42 7.76 18.37
CA LEU A 407 15.19 8.99 18.48
C LEU A 407 16.67 8.64 18.58
N GLY A 408 17.31 8.48 17.41
CA GLY A 408 18.74 8.25 17.31
C GLY A 408 19.21 6.92 17.92
N GLN A 409 20.53 6.78 18.03
CA GLN A 409 21.25 5.66 18.65
C GLN A 409 22.49 6.18 19.39
N LEU A 410 23.21 5.34 20.14
CA LEU A 410 24.45 5.79 20.82
C LEU A 410 25.51 6.37 19.87
N TYR A 411 25.55 5.89 18.63
CA TYR A 411 26.43 6.34 17.55
C TYR A 411 25.76 7.36 16.59
N GLN A 412 24.50 7.71 16.86
CA GLN A 412 23.75 8.77 16.17
C GLN A 412 22.79 9.47 17.15
N PRO A 413 23.31 10.16 18.18
CA PRO A 413 22.49 10.75 19.23
C PRO A 413 21.66 11.94 18.76
N LEU A 414 20.56 12.22 19.47
CA LEU A 414 20.04 13.58 19.61
C LEU A 414 20.96 14.35 20.55
N VAL A 415 21.69 15.34 20.04
CA VAL A 415 22.55 16.21 20.83
C VAL A 415 21.83 17.49 21.25
N VAL A 416 22.10 17.92 22.48
CA VAL A 416 21.58 19.16 23.05
C VAL A 416 22.76 20.10 23.33
N GLY A 417 22.64 21.35 22.91
CA GLY A 417 23.66 22.34 23.22
C GLY A 417 23.30 23.73 22.74
N VAL A 418 24.30 24.61 22.65
CA VAL A 418 24.09 26.01 22.27
C VAL A 418 24.51 26.23 20.82
N ALA A 419 23.73 27.00 20.08
CA ALA A 419 24.05 27.43 18.72
C ALA A 419 25.33 28.26 18.70
N SER A 420 25.91 28.42 17.50
CA SER A 420 27.13 29.21 17.30
C SER A 420 26.98 30.69 17.68
N ASP A 421 25.76 31.18 17.85
CA ASP A 421 25.46 32.53 18.33
C ASP A 421 25.50 32.67 19.86
N ASN A 422 25.75 31.57 20.60
CA ASN A 422 25.77 31.50 22.06
C ASN A 422 24.48 31.95 22.76
N LYS A 423 23.36 31.99 22.04
CA LYS A 423 22.07 32.46 22.56
C LYS A 423 20.97 31.43 22.43
N ASN A 424 20.99 30.67 21.33
CA ASN A 424 19.92 29.73 21.02
C ASN A 424 20.27 28.31 21.46
N LEU A 425 19.32 27.59 22.04
CA LEU A 425 19.41 26.14 22.18
C LEU A 425 19.30 25.47 20.81
N VAL A 426 20.12 24.45 20.59
CA VAL A 426 20.10 23.54 19.44
C VAL A 426 19.76 22.15 19.93
N LEU A 427 18.77 21.55 19.27
CA LEU A 427 18.44 20.13 19.34
C LEU A 427 18.76 19.54 17.97
N GLU A 428 19.71 18.62 17.90
CA GLU A 428 20.16 18.08 16.62
C GLU A 428 20.34 16.56 16.68
N VAL A 429 19.63 15.80 15.85
CA VAL A 429 19.99 14.40 15.61
C VAL A 429 21.26 14.41 14.79
N ALA A 430 22.34 13.89 15.38
CA ALA A 430 23.66 13.90 14.78
C ALA A 430 23.62 13.24 13.39
N ARG A 431 24.41 13.81 12.48
CA ARG A 431 24.61 13.20 11.17
C ARG A 431 25.28 11.84 11.34
N ILE A 432 24.85 10.87 10.54
CA ILE A 432 25.50 9.56 10.47
C ILE A 432 26.94 9.73 9.97
N ALA A 433 27.92 9.28 10.76
CA ALA A 433 29.32 9.31 10.37
C ALA A 433 29.55 8.44 9.12
N ASN A 434 30.45 8.88 8.22
CA ASN A 434 30.74 8.15 6.99
C ASN A 434 31.60 6.89 7.26
N LYS A 435 30.98 5.90 7.89
CA LYS A 435 31.56 4.60 8.28
C LYS A 435 30.63 3.48 7.87
N GLU A 436 31.16 2.51 7.14
CA GLU A 436 30.42 1.32 6.72
C GLU A 436 29.83 0.55 7.92
N SER A 437 30.59 0.44 9.02
CA SER A 437 30.17 -0.22 10.25
C SER A 437 28.94 0.43 10.90
N VAL A 438 28.75 1.74 10.74
CA VAL A 438 27.59 2.48 11.26
C VAL A 438 26.40 2.35 10.31
N TYR A 439 26.63 2.47 9.00
CA TYR A 439 25.58 2.30 7.99
C TYR A 439 24.94 0.91 8.06
N LYS A 440 25.75 -0.14 8.26
CA LYS A 440 25.25 -1.52 8.44
C LYS A 440 24.38 -1.68 9.67
N GLN A 441 24.62 -0.90 10.73
CA GLN A 441 23.78 -0.93 11.93
C GLN A 441 22.45 -0.18 11.73
N ILE A 442 22.48 0.94 10.99
CA ILE A 442 21.31 1.82 10.83
C ILE A 442 20.36 1.33 9.75
N TYR A 443 20.87 1.04 8.55
CA TYR A 443 20.03 0.80 7.37
C TYR A 443 19.44 -0.62 7.35
N THR A 444 18.29 -0.72 6.71
CA THR A 444 17.55 -1.97 6.50
C THR A 444 17.58 -2.35 5.02
N ASN A 445 17.82 -3.63 4.73
CA ASN A 445 17.58 -4.20 3.42
C ASN A 445 16.21 -4.89 3.42
N TYR A 446 15.21 -4.24 2.83
CA TYR A 446 13.82 -4.73 2.85
C TYR A 446 13.58 -5.95 1.94
N ASP A 447 14.45 -6.18 0.95
CA ASP A 447 14.36 -7.36 0.06
C ASP A 447 14.89 -8.63 0.73
N ASN A 448 15.69 -8.48 1.79
CA ASN A 448 16.31 -9.60 2.51
C ASN A 448 16.55 -9.27 3.99
N SER A 449 15.75 -9.88 4.87
CA SER A 449 15.85 -9.68 6.31
C SER A 449 16.98 -10.46 6.99
N ASN A 450 17.67 -11.38 6.29
CA ASN A 450 18.76 -12.18 6.88
C ASN A 450 20.11 -11.44 6.80
N PRO A 451 20.72 -11.03 7.93
CA PRO A 451 21.96 -10.25 7.96
C PRO A 451 23.16 -10.92 7.28
N ILE A 452 23.18 -12.26 7.22
CA ILE A 452 24.27 -13.02 6.59
C ILE A 452 24.26 -12.81 5.07
N THR A 453 23.06 -12.72 4.48
CA THR A 453 22.86 -12.68 3.03
C THR A 453 22.47 -11.31 2.50
N ASN A 454 22.08 -10.38 3.38
CA ASN A 454 21.59 -9.07 2.98
C ASN A 454 22.69 -8.00 2.84
N GLY A 455 23.96 -8.37 3.06
CA GLY A 455 25.10 -7.45 3.06
C GLY A 455 25.57 -7.03 4.46
N GLY A 456 25.00 -7.60 5.53
CA GLY A 456 25.34 -7.29 6.92
C GLY A 456 24.52 -6.14 7.52
N TYR A 457 23.38 -5.80 6.92
CA TYR A 457 22.47 -4.76 7.42
C TYR A 457 21.60 -5.32 8.55
N THR A 458 21.61 -4.63 9.69
CA THR A 458 20.86 -5.01 10.90
C THR A 458 19.81 -3.99 11.32
N GLY A 459 19.66 -2.89 10.56
CA GLY A 459 18.61 -1.91 10.80
C GLY A 459 17.24 -2.55 10.70
N SER A 460 16.28 -2.06 11.49
CA SER A 460 14.90 -2.55 11.46
C SER A 460 13.91 -1.47 11.88
N THR A 461 12.66 -1.63 11.46
CA THR A 461 11.56 -0.77 11.88
C THR A 461 10.97 -1.21 13.21
N CYS A 462 10.80 -0.25 14.11
CA CYS A 462 10.02 -0.42 15.33
C CYS A 462 8.54 -0.21 15.00
N ASN A 463 7.75 -1.27 15.07
CA ASN A 463 6.30 -1.25 14.90
C ASN A 463 5.60 -1.99 16.04
N PHE A 464 4.30 -2.22 15.92
CA PHE A 464 3.51 -2.91 16.95
C PHE A 464 4.00 -4.35 17.21
N TYR A 465 4.40 -5.07 16.16
CA TYR A 465 4.77 -6.49 16.23
C TYR A 465 6.22 -6.71 16.65
N GLN A 466 7.13 -5.82 16.24
CA GLN A 466 8.55 -5.96 16.51
C GLN A 466 9.24 -4.61 16.67
N CYS A 467 10.22 -4.54 17.58
CA CYS A 467 11.05 -3.36 17.78
C CYS A 467 12.53 -3.72 17.98
N GLY A 468 13.13 -4.32 16.96
CA GLY A 468 14.50 -4.82 17.00
C GLY A 468 14.61 -6.24 17.54
N THR A 469 15.73 -6.58 18.18
CA THR A 469 16.06 -7.95 18.58
C THR A 469 15.28 -8.37 19.83
N THR A 470 14.55 -9.48 19.75
CA THR A 470 13.81 -10.08 20.87
C THR A 470 14.71 -10.29 22.09
N ARG A 471 14.17 -9.96 23.28
CA ARG A 471 14.84 -10.16 24.57
C ARG A 471 14.08 -11.18 25.40
N THR A 472 14.79 -12.09 26.05
CA THR A 472 14.17 -13.10 26.94
C THR A 472 14.51 -12.78 28.39
N LEU A 473 13.49 -12.53 29.22
CA LEU A 473 13.63 -12.29 30.65
C LEU A 473 12.76 -13.30 31.40
N GLY A 474 13.34 -14.06 32.34
CA GLY A 474 12.60 -15.06 33.12
C GLY A 474 11.91 -16.13 32.27
N GLY A 475 12.46 -16.48 31.10
CA GLY A 475 11.85 -17.44 30.17
C GLY A 475 10.72 -16.88 29.30
N VAL A 476 10.39 -15.59 29.43
CA VAL A 476 9.36 -14.90 28.63
C VAL A 476 10.02 -14.03 27.57
N ASN A 477 9.48 -14.05 26.35
CA ASN A 477 9.97 -13.25 25.24
C ASN A 477 9.29 -11.87 25.20
N TYR A 478 10.11 -10.85 25.03
CA TYR A 478 9.71 -9.46 24.90
C TYR A 478 10.28 -8.90 23.60
N GLN A 479 9.59 -7.92 23.05
CA GLN A 479 10.16 -7.13 21.96
C GLN A 479 11.38 -6.36 22.46
N GLY A 480 12.37 -6.19 21.57
CA GLY A 480 13.54 -5.39 21.85
C GLY A 480 13.28 -3.88 21.86
N ASN A 481 14.39 -3.15 21.86
CA ASN A 481 14.47 -1.69 21.74
C ASN A 481 15.65 -1.26 20.84
N SER A 482 16.12 -2.16 19.97
CA SER A 482 17.31 -1.94 19.12
C SER A 482 16.97 -1.55 17.67
N ALA A 483 15.70 -1.25 17.39
CA ALA A 483 15.26 -0.79 16.09
C ALA A 483 15.82 0.62 15.77
N THR A 484 15.98 0.91 14.49
CA THR A 484 16.60 2.15 13.99
C THR A 484 15.63 3.04 13.22
N HIS A 485 14.50 2.49 12.80
CA HIS A 485 13.46 3.21 12.09
C HIS A 485 12.17 3.27 12.91
N SER A 486 11.46 4.38 12.78
CA SER A 486 10.18 4.65 13.43
C SER A 486 9.01 4.15 12.59
N SER A 487 7.85 3.97 13.23
CA SER A 487 6.58 3.78 12.54
C SER A 487 5.42 4.49 13.25
N ILE A 488 4.42 4.88 12.47
CA ILE A 488 3.12 5.33 12.94
C ILE A 488 2.07 4.57 12.16
N SER A 489 1.17 3.88 12.83
CA SER A 489 0.02 3.25 12.20
C SER A 489 -1.27 3.67 12.88
N ILE A 490 -2.33 3.81 12.09
CA ILE A 490 -3.65 4.23 12.56
C ILE A 490 -4.67 3.32 11.88
N GLY A 491 -5.39 2.55 12.70
CA GLY A 491 -6.52 1.75 12.25
C GLY A 491 -6.13 0.42 11.61
N SER A 492 -6.84 0.09 10.54
CA SER A 492 -6.70 -1.16 9.78
C SER A 492 -5.36 -1.24 9.04
N THR A 493 -4.50 -2.18 9.45
CA THR A 493 -3.19 -2.41 8.85
C THR A 493 -3.05 -3.80 8.25
N VAL A 494 -2.06 -4.03 7.41
CA VAL A 494 -1.59 -5.35 6.99
C VAL A 494 -0.12 -5.46 7.37
N TYR A 495 0.25 -6.56 8.01
CA TYR A 495 1.62 -6.84 8.45
C TYR A 495 2.26 -7.91 7.56
N ASP A 496 3.47 -7.65 7.08
CA ASP A 496 4.32 -8.65 6.43
C ASP A 496 5.46 -9.05 7.37
N ALA A 497 5.35 -10.25 7.93
CA ALA A 497 6.35 -10.80 8.84
C ALA A 497 7.69 -11.13 8.18
N ALA A 498 7.75 -11.32 6.86
CA ALA A 498 9.00 -11.65 6.16
C ALA A 498 9.92 -10.44 6.06
N THR A 499 9.33 -9.25 5.86
CA THR A 499 10.02 -7.97 5.70
C THR A 499 9.92 -7.06 6.93
N ASN A 500 9.11 -7.43 7.92
CA ASN A 500 8.74 -6.63 9.08
C ASN A 500 8.19 -5.24 8.69
N THR A 501 7.28 -5.22 7.70
CA THR A 501 6.68 -3.98 7.20
C THR A 501 5.19 -3.89 7.49
N LEU A 502 4.70 -2.67 7.65
CA LEU A 502 3.28 -2.35 7.77
C LEU A 502 2.78 -1.58 6.57
N THR A 503 1.57 -1.91 6.12
CA THR A 503 0.83 -1.14 5.12
C THR A 503 -0.59 -0.84 5.59
N ALA A 504 -1.15 0.27 5.11
CA ALA A 504 -2.54 0.61 5.39
C ALA A 504 -3.47 -0.31 4.58
N TYR A 505 -4.46 -0.91 5.24
CA TYR A 505 -5.49 -1.70 4.57
C TYR A 505 -6.48 -0.79 3.84
N SER A 506 -6.66 -1.00 2.53
CA SER A 506 -7.48 -0.14 1.66
C SER A 506 -8.84 -0.74 1.26
N GLY A 507 -9.26 -1.85 1.87
CA GLY A 507 -10.57 -2.44 1.60
C GLY A 507 -11.76 -1.63 2.14
N ALA A 508 -12.97 -2.00 1.77
CA ALA A 508 -14.21 -1.34 2.19
C ALA A 508 -14.44 -1.46 3.72
N GLU A 509 -13.80 -2.45 4.34
CA GLU A 509 -13.80 -2.75 5.76
C GLU A 509 -12.80 -1.90 6.56
N SER A 510 -12.03 -1.02 5.89
CA SER A 510 -11.03 -0.18 6.55
C SER A 510 -11.64 0.77 7.56
N VAL A 511 -10.94 0.94 8.68
CA VAL A 511 -11.27 1.83 9.80
C VAL A 511 -9.98 2.52 10.22
N GLY A 512 -10.01 3.81 10.56
CA GLY A 512 -8.83 4.46 11.12
C GLY A 512 -9.09 5.84 11.69
N ILE A 513 -9.17 6.85 10.84
CA ILE A 513 -9.42 8.24 11.25
C ILE A 513 -10.88 8.59 10.96
N SER A 514 -11.55 9.26 11.89
CA SER A 514 -12.91 9.76 11.64
C SER A 514 -13.24 11.09 12.29
N PHE A 515 -14.15 11.82 11.66
CA PHE A 515 -14.78 13.02 12.24
C PHE A 515 -16.12 12.64 12.90
N GLY A 516 -16.16 12.68 14.21
CA GLY A 516 -17.24 12.09 15.01
C GLY A 516 -17.13 10.58 15.11
N GLU A 517 -17.99 9.97 15.93
CA GLU A 517 -17.97 8.53 16.16
C GLU A 517 -18.36 7.73 14.91
N LEU A 518 -17.72 6.58 14.69
CA LEU A 518 -18.14 5.63 13.66
C LEU A 518 -19.47 4.97 14.04
N GLN A 519 -20.42 5.02 13.12
CA GLN A 519 -21.74 4.42 13.26
C GLN A 519 -21.99 3.44 12.12
N THR A 520 -22.90 2.49 12.35
CA THR A 520 -23.40 1.62 11.29
C THR A 520 -24.04 2.47 10.19
N ARG A 521 -23.68 2.22 8.93
CA ARG A 521 -24.31 2.84 7.77
C ARG A 521 -25.00 1.80 6.91
N THR A 522 -26.30 1.98 6.71
CA THR A 522 -27.10 1.17 5.79
C THR A 522 -27.50 2.00 4.57
N GLN A 523 -27.35 1.41 3.39
CA GLN A 523 -27.73 1.99 2.12
C GLN A 523 -28.71 1.06 1.40
N ALA A 524 -29.91 1.57 1.09
CA ALA A 524 -31.01 0.75 0.60
C ALA A 524 -30.77 0.16 -0.82
N GLY A 525 -30.14 0.90 -1.74
CA GLY A 525 -29.98 0.46 -3.13
C GLY A 525 -31.27 0.58 -3.97
N PRO A 526 -31.30 0.05 -5.21
CA PRO A 526 -30.29 -0.83 -5.81
C PRO A 526 -29.08 -0.08 -6.36
N PHE A 527 -27.90 -0.65 -6.15
CA PHE A 527 -26.65 -0.23 -6.79
C PHE A 527 -26.35 -1.18 -7.93
N THR A 528 -25.96 -0.66 -9.09
CA THR A 528 -25.75 -1.46 -10.29
C THR A 528 -24.37 -1.21 -10.88
N THR A 529 -23.74 -2.27 -11.38
CA THR A 529 -22.53 -2.16 -12.20
C THR A 529 -22.72 -2.96 -13.47
N VAL A 530 -22.53 -2.27 -14.61
CA VAL A 530 -22.74 -2.82 -15.94
C VAL A 530 -21.38 -3.11 -16.57
N ARG A 531 -21.23 -4.32 -17.09
CA ARG A 531 -20.02 -4.79 -17.78
C ARG A 531 -20.39 -5.40 -19.12
N THR A 532 -19.46 -5.39 -20.05
CA THR A 532 -19.62 -6.07 -21.34
C THR A 532 -18.84 -7.37 -21.31
N GLU A 533 -19.53 -8.50 -21.46
CA GLU A 533 -18.88 -9.79 -21.68
C GLU A 533 -18.71 -10.02 -23.17
N ILE A 534 -17.49 -10.36 -23.59
CA ILE A 534 -17.16 -10.61 -24.99
C ILE A 534 -16.65 -12.04 -25.13
N GLN A 535 -17.21 -12.74 -26.11
CA GLN A 535 -16.73 -14.05 -26.53
C GLN A 535 -16.32 -14.01 -27.99
N PHE A 536 -15.38 -14.87 -28.35
CA PHE A 536 -14.90 -15.02 -29.71
C PHE A 536 -14.95 -16.47 -30.16
N GLN A 537 -15.03 -16.62 -31.47
CA GLN A 537 -14.61 -17.83 -32.16
C GLN A 537 -13.43 -17.49 -33.06
N GLN A 538 -12.53 -18.45 -33.26
CA GLN A 538 -11.34 -18.25 -34.08
C GLN A 538 -11.20 -19.35 -35.13
N ARG A 539 -10.67 -18.98 -36.29
CA ARG A 539 -10.19 -19.87 -37.34
C ARG A 539 -8.78 -19.44 -37.75
N GLN A 540 -8.00 -20.37 -38.30
CA GLN A 540 -6.68 -20.07 -38.85
C GLN A 540 -6.53 -20.65 -40.24
N LEU A 541 -5.67 -20.01 -41.05
CA LEU A 541 -5.31 -20.54 -42.35
C LEU A 541 -4.61 -21.89 -42.14
N ARG A 542 -5.09 -22.89 -42.87
CA ARG A 542 -4.38 -24.14 -43.08
C ARG A 542 -4.06 -24.26 -44.55
N THR A 543 -2.79 -24.52 -44.82
CA THR A 543 -2.27 -24.71 -46.16
C THR A 543 -1.96 -26.19 -46.33
N ARG A 544 -2.47 -26.81 -47.40
CA ARG A 544 -2.21 -28.20 -47.74
C ARG A 544 -1.57 -28.29 -49.10
N THR A 545 -0.52 -29.10 -49.19
CA THR A 545 0.13 -29.42 -50.45
C THR A 545 -0.36 -30.79 -50.90
N GLY A 546 -0.78 -30.89 -52.16
CA GLY A 546 -1.26 -32.13 -52.77
C GLY A 546 -0.64 -32.34 -54.14
N VAL A 547 -0.56 -33.60 -54.55
CA VAL A 547 -0.28 -33.97 -55.94
C VAL A 547 -1.62 -34.19 -56.63
N PHE A 548 -1.85 -33.46 -57.70
CA PHE A 548 -3.10 -33.48 -58.45
C PHE A 548 -2.88 -34.11 -59.81
N THR A 549 -3.73 -35.07 -60.16
CA THR A 549 -3.66 -35.77 -61.44
C THR A 549 -4.62 -35.12 -62.43
N ASP A 550 -4.10 -34.55 -63.50
CA ASP A 550 -4.90 -34.11 -64.64
C ASP A 550 -4.73 -35.12 -65.79
N THR A 551 -5.76 -35.26 -66.62
CA THR A 551 -5.78 -36.21 -67.74
C THR A 551 -5.87 -35.50 -69.07
N TYR A 552 -5.06 -35.93 -70.02
CA TYR A 552 -5.01 -35.37 -71.36
C TYR A 552 -4.97 -36.49 -72.39
N LEU A 553 -5.38 -36.19 -73.61
CA LEU A 553 -5.38 -37.12 -74.72
C LEU A 553 -4.28 -36.75 -75.70
N LEU A 554 -3.33 -37.65 -75.90
CA LEU A 554 -2.40 -37.60 -77.04
C LEU A 554 -3.02 -38.27 -78.25
N VAL A 555 -2.90 -37.62 -79.39
CA VAL A 555 -3.38 -38.13 -80.67
C VAL A 555 -2.23 -38.06 -81.65
N ASP A 556 -1.90 -39.19 -82.29
CA ASP A 556 -0.98 -39.19 -83.44
C ASP A 556 -1.76 -39.04 -84.75
N PRO A 557 -1.53 -37.95 -85.52
CA PRO A 557 -2.23 -37.72 -86.77
C PRO A 557 -1.59 -38.40 -88.00
N ASN A 558 -0.41 -39.04 -87.88
CA ASN A 558 0.35 -39.47 -89.05
C ASN A 558 -0.12 -40.80 -89.67
N PHE A 559 -0.53 -40.74 -90.93
CA PHE A 559 -1.06 -41.86 -91.71
C PHE A 559 -0.04 -42.99 -91.98
N THR A 560 1.26 -42.67 -91.96
CA THR A 560 2.36 -43.59 -92.30
C THR A 560 3.12 -44.14 -91.10
N GLY A 561 2.62 -43.88 -89.87
CA GLY A 561 3.28 -44.22 -88.62
C GLY A 561 4.30 -43.16 -88.19
N GLY A 562 4.13 -42.65 -86.97
CA GLY A 562 5.08 -41.78 -86.27
C GLY A 562 4.92 -41.93 -84.76
N ASP A 563 5.82 -41.29 -84.00
CA ASP A 563 5.67 -41.13 -82.55
C ASP A 563 5.30 -39.68 -82.25
N THR A 564 4.18 -39.47 -81.56
CA THR A 564 3.85 -38.15 -80.98
C THR A 564 4.47 -38.06 -79.60
N ALA A 565 5.50 -37.22 -79.48
CA ALA A 565 6.23 -37.03 -78.24
C ALA A 565 5.32 -36.62 -77.08
N ASP A 566 5.46 -37.27 -75.93
CA ASP A 566 4.69 -36.93 -74.74
C ASP A 566 5.24 -35.64 -74.09
N PRO A 567 4.50 -34.52 -74.12
CA PRO A 567 5.00 -33.23 -73.65
C PRO A 567 5.22 -33.17 -72.13
N TYR A 568 4.74 -34.17 -71.38
CA TYR A 568 4.85 -34.24 -69.93
C TYR A 568 5.61 -35.50 -69.46
N GLY A 569 6.21 -36.26 -70.39
CA GLY A 569 7.05 -37.41 -70.09
C GLY A 569 6.33 -38.52 -69.33
N HIS A 570 5.08 -38.84 -69.70
CA HIS A 570 4.31 -39.90 -69.04
C HIS A 570 5.09 -41.23 -69.03
N PRO A 571 5.00 -42.06 -67.97
CA PRO A 571 5.79 -43.31 -67.85
C PRO A 571 5.58 -44.34 -68.97
N SER A 572 4.47 -44.23 -69.70
CA SER A 572 4.16 -45.07 -70.86
C SER A 572 4.75 -44.55 -72.19
N GLY A 573 5.59 -43.51 -72.14
CA GLY A 573 6.30 -42.94 -73.29
C GLY A 573 5.42 -42.14 -74.25
N ASP A 574 6.01 -41.82 -75.41
CA ASP A 574 5.36 -41.16 -76.54
C ASP A 574 4.14 -41.96 -77.07
N CYS A 575 3.23 -41.33 -77.79
CA CYS A 575 2.07 -42.00 -78.39
C CYS A 575 2.39 -42.45 -79.82
N THR A 576 2.52 -43.76 -80.03
CA THR A 576 2.88 -44.36 -81.33
C THR A 576 1.65 -44.67 -82.19
N GLY A 577 1.74 -44.37 -83.49
CA GLY A 577 0.74 -44.66 -84.52
C GLY A 577 0.53 -46.16 -84.81
N GLY A 578 -0.71 -46.58 -85.04
CA GLY A 578 -1.03 -47.93 -85.54
C GLY A 578 -0.80 -48.07 -87.06
N VAL A 579 -0.37 -49.24 -87.53
CA VAL A 579 -0.17 -49.54 -88.96
C VAL A 579 -1.52 -49.80 -89.65
N LEU A 580 -1.76 -49.14 -90.80
CA LEU A 580 -2.96 -49.22 -91.67
C LEU A 580 -4.21 -48.43 -91.21
N GLY A 581 -4.05 -47.12 -90.98
CA GLY A 581 -5.13 -46.16 -91.23
C GLY A 581 -6.15 -45.90 -90.10
N PHE A 582 -5.81 -46.19 -88.84
CA PHE A 582 -6.63 -45.75 -87.69
C PHE A 582 -5.82 -44.84 -86.75
N PRO A 583 -6.32 -43.65 -86.38
CA PRO A 583 -5.65 -42.79 -85.40
C PRO A 583 -5.60 -43.48 -84.02
N SER A 584 -4.44 -43.51 -83.38
CA SER A 584 -4.29 -43.97 -82.00
C SER A 584 -4.47 -42.81 -81.01
N ASN A 585 -5.40 -43.01 -80.07
CA ASN A 585 -5.70 -42.08 -78.99
C ASN A 585 -5.09 -42.62 -77.68
N CYS A 586 -3.99 -42.03 -77.23
CA CYS A 586 -3.37 -42.36 -75.96
C CYS A 586 -3.91 -41.45 -74.85
N ARG A 587 -4.76 -41.98 -73.97
CA ARG A 587 -5.14 -41.26 -72.75
C ARG A 587 -3.97 -41.30 -71.78
N ARG A 588 -3.49 -40.12 -71.39
CA ARG A 588 -2.36 -39.89 -70.49
C ARG A 588 -2.81 -39.06 -69.30
N TYR A 589 -1.97 -39.03 -68.27
CA TYR A 589 -2.16 -38.15 -67.14
C TYR A 589 -0.85 -37.50 -66.73
N PHE A 590 -0.90 -36.35 -66.10
CA PHE A 590 0.27 -35.77 -65.45
C PHE A 590 -0.09 -35.35 -64.05
N ASN A 591 0.92 -35.38 -63.19
CA ASN A 591 0.79 -35.02 -61.79
C ASN A 591 1.41 -33.65 -61.58
N LEU A 592 0.64 -32.71 -61.03
CA LEU A 592 1.12 -31.39 -60.64
C LEU A 592 1.00 -31.20 -59.13
N SER A 593 2.07 -30.73 -58.50
CA SER A 593 2.01 -30.30 -57.11
C SER A 593 1.33 -28.94 -57.02
N GLY A 594 0.32 -28.81 -56.15
CA GLY A 594 -0.35 -27.54 -55.90
C GLY A 594 -0.67 -27.33 -54.43
N VAL A 595 -1.14 -26.12 -54.12
CA VAL A 595 -1.39 -25.68 -52.74
C VAL A 595 -2.86 -25.25 -52.59
N HIS A 596 -3.55 -25.80 -51.59
CA HIS A 596 -4.93 -25.45 -51.24
C HIS A 596 -4.99 -24.82 -49.86
N ASN A 597 -5.69 -23.68 -49.75
CA ASN A 597 -5.86 -22.93 -48.51
C ASN A 597 -7.29 -23.09 -47.98
N ASP A 598 -7.41 -23.51 -46.73
CA ASP A 598 -8.70 -23.72 -46.07
C ASP A 598 -8.70 -23.18 -44.64
N TRP A 599 -9.89 -22.96 -44.06
CA TRP A 599 -9.99 -22.58 -42.66
C TRP A 599 -9.97 -23.82 -41.77
N ALA A 600 -9.17 -23.77 -40.70
CA ALA A 600 -9.25 -24.70 -39.58
C ALA A 600 -9.82 -23.96 -38.37
N TYR A 601 -10.91 -24.49 -37.79
CA TYR A 601 -11.63 -23.82 -36.70
C TYR A 601 -11.13 -24.26 -35.32
N LEU A 602 -11.09 -23.29 -34.41
CA LEU A 602 -10.72 -23.48 -33.01
C LEU A 602 -11.81 -24.29 -32.31
N THR A 603 -11.43 -25.43 -31.72
CA THR A 603 -12.36 -26.35 -31.05
C THR A 603 -12.07 -26.49 -29.56
N ALA A 604 -10.84 -26.21 -29.12
CA ALA A 604 -10.49 -26.20 -27.71
C ALA A 604 -9.35 -25.22 -27.42
N ILE A 605 -9.34 -24.70 -26.19
CA ILE A 605 -8.21 -23.99 -25.60
C ILE A 605 -7.89 -24.69 -24.29
N ASN A 606 -6.65 -25.15 -24.14
CA ASN A 606 -6.20 -25.71 -22.88
C ASN A 606 -6.19 -24.59 -21.82
N SER A 607 -6.94 -24.79 -20.73
CA SER A 607 -7.16 -23.77 -19.70
C SER A 607 -5.90 -23.43 -18.89
N SER A 608 -4.92 -24.34 -18.78
CA SER A 608 -3.69 -24.12 -18.00
C SER A 608 -2.52 -23.61 -18.84
N THR A 609 -2.41 -24.06 -20.10
CA THR A 609 -1.27 -23.70 -20.97
C THR A 609 -1.62 -22.65 -22.03
N GLY A 610 -2.91 -22.38 -22.27
CA GLY A 610 -3.36 -21.48 -23.33
C GLY A 610 -3.17 -22.01 -24.75
N VAL A 611 -2.72 -23.26 -24.90
CA VAL A 611 -2.51 -23.92 -26.20
C VAL A 611 -3.86 -24.10 -26.90
N LYS A 612 -3.92 -23.63 -28.15
CA LYS A 612 -5.11 -23.67 -29.00
C LYS A 612 -5.11 -24.93 -29.87
N THR A 613 -6.23 -25.64 -29.91
CA THR A 613 -6.42 -26.82 -30.77
C THR A 613 -7.39 -26.47 -31.90
N PHE A 614 -6.92 -26.59 -33.14
CA PHE A 614 -7.70 -26.35 -34.34
C PHE A 614 -7.95 -27.68 -35.06
N SER A 615 -9.17 -28.20 -35.01
CA SER A 615 -9.45 -29.57 -35.48
C SER A 615 -10.79 -29.78 -36.20
N ASN A 616 -11.74 -28.83 -36.16
CA ASN A 616 -12.97 -28.96 -36.94
C ASN A 616 -12.66 -28.58 -38.40
N THR A 617 -12.93 -29.51 -39.31
CA THR A 617 -12.70 -29.38 -40.77
C THR A 617 -13.99 -29.60 -41.56
N ASP A 618 -15.16 -29.41 -40.95
CA ASP A 618 -16.45 -29.69 -41.59
C ASP A 618 -16.62 -28.81 -42.83
N GLY A 619 -16.55 -29.44 -43.99
CA GLY A 619 -16.56 -28.78 -45.31
C GLY A 619 -15.23 -28.81 -46.06
N SER A 620 -14.15 -29.30 -45.46
CA SER A 620 -12.88 -29.56 -46.17
C SER A 620 -13.02 -30.79 -47.08
N TYR A 621 -13.65 -30.64 -48.24
CA TYR A 621 -13.52 -31.60 -49.32
C TYR A 621 -12.54 -31.02 -50.36
N THR A 622 -11.56 -31.83 -50.75
CA THR A 622 -10.63 -31.50 -51.83
C THR A 622 -11.31 -31.75 -53.16
N THR A 623 -11.66 -30.66 -53.82
CA THR A 623 -11.92 -30.64 -55.24
C THR A 623 -11.06 -29.43 -55.75
N THR A 624 -10.33 -29.55 -56.87
CA THR A 624 -9.13 -28.77 -57.22
C THR A 624 -9.28 -27.71 -58.34
N TYR A 625 -8.38 -26.72 -58.40
CA TYR A 625 -7.97 -25.98 -59.61
C TYR A 625 -6.48 -25.60 -59.51
N LEU A 626 -5.70 -25.72 -60.61
CA LEU A 626 -4.49 -24.90 -60.85
C LEU A 626 -4.04 -25.00 -62.33
N PHE A 627 -3.78 -23.83 -62.94
CA PHE A 627 -3.31 -23.64 -64.32
C PHE A 627 -1.78 -23.79 -64.41
N GLY A 628 -1.23 -24.39 -65.47
CA GLY A 628 0.24 -24.40 -65.72
C GLY A 628 0.68 -23.44 -66.85
N THR A 629 1.69 -23.82 -67.66
CA THR A 629 2.13 -23.11 -68.89
C THR A 629 2.30 -24.10 -70.10
N PRO A 630 1.97 -23.77 -71.37
CA PRO A 630 1.93 -24.66 -72.53
C PRO A 630 3.31 -24.90 -73.08
N ALA A 631 3.45 -26.05 -73.71
CA ALA A 631 4.63 -26.38 -74.48
C ALA A 631 4.68 -25.55 -75.79
N SER A 632 5.86 -24.99 -76.07
CA SER A 632 6.27 -24.47 -77.38
C SER A 632 6.53 -25.66 -78.34
N PRO A 633 6.24 -25.54 -79.65
CA PRO A 633 6.14 -24.31 -80.44
C PRO A 633 4.69 -23.89 -80.72
N SER A 634 4.27 -22.75 -80.16
CA SER A 634 3.09 -22.03 -80.63
C SER A 634 3.45 -20.54 -80.76
N ASN A 635 3.28 -20.01 -81.97
CA ASN A 635 3.66 -18.63 -82.31
C ASN A 635 2.40 -17.76 -82.22
N GLY A 636 2.27 -16.98 -81.15
CA GLY A 636 1.14 -16.07 -80.93
C GLY A 636 1.59 -14.85 -80.12
N THR A 637 1.61 -13.69 -80.77
CA THR A 637 2.02 -12.41 -80.21
C THR A 637 0.78 -11.61 -79.79
N THR A 638 0.58 -11.38 -78.48
CA THR A 638 0.20 -10.09 -77.87
C THR A 638 -0.04 -10.22 -76.35
N ASN A 639 0.75 -9.43 -75.59
CA ASN A 639 0.60 -8.94 -74.21
C ASN A 639 0.65 -9.87 -72.97
N THR A 640 1.87 -10.02 -72.43
CA THR A 640 2.37 -9.84 -71.04
C THR A 640 1.40 -9.70 -69.84
N PRO A 641 1.80 -10.13 -68.62
CA PRO A 641 2.59 -11.32 -68.23
C PRO A 641 1.91 -12.12 -67.08
N GLY A 642 1.85 -13.44 -67.23
CA GLY A 642 1.37 -14.33 -66.17
C GLY A 642 1.44 -15.83 -66.48
N SER A 643 1.08 -16.27 -67.68
CA SER A 643 1.50 -17.52 -68.33
C SER A 643 0.80 -17.62 -69.70
N PRO A 644 1.45 -18.08 -70.78
CA PRO A 644 0.70 -18.63 -71.90
C PRO A 644 -0.02 -19.90 -71.41
N PHE A 645 -1.17 -20.29 -71.96
CA PHE A 645 -1.71 -21.67 -72.06
C PHE A 645 -2.83 -21.71 -73.10
N VAL A 646 -2.80 -22.77 -73.90
CA VAL A 646 -3.89 -23.17 -74.81
C VAL A 646 -5.07 -23.61 -73.95
N ARG A 647 -6.23 -22.98 -74.17
CA ARG A 647 -7.52 -23.36 -73.57
C ARG A 647 -7.89 -24.79 -73.97
N GLY A 648 -8.04 -25.69 -73.00
CA GLY A 648 -8.69 -26.98 -73.19
C GLY A 648 -10.21 -26.83 -73.23
N ALA A 649 -10.93 -27.80 -73.81
CA ALA A 649 -12.32 -27.72 -74.25
C ALA A 649 -13.42 -27.44 -73.18
N HIS A 650 -13.06 -27.09 -71.95
CA HIS A 650 -13.99 -26.63 -70.91
C HIS A 650 -13.77 -25.19 -70.40
N ASP A 651 -12.83 -24.43 -70.97
CA ASP A 651 -12.80 -22.94 -70.86
C ASP A 651 -13.64 -22.24 -71.97
N CYS A 652 -14.60 -22.95 -72.57
CA CYS A 652 -15.70 -22.35 -73.33
C CYS A 652 -16.84 -22.11 -72.31
N PRO A 653 -17.13 -20.86 -71.87
CA PRO A 653 -18.17 -20.62 -70.88
C PRO A 653 -19.49 -21.20 -71.38
N GLY A 654 -20.08 -22.12 -70.63
CA GLY A 654 -21.46 -22.53 -70.83
C GLY A 654 -22.37 -21.33 -70.58
N GLY A 655 -22.61 -20.52 -71.61
CA GLY A 655 -23.35 -19.28 -71.41
C GLY A 655 -23.42 -18.30 -72.58
N ASN A 656 -23.49 -18.76 -73.84
CA ASN A 656 -24.31 -18.06 -74.85
C ASN A 656 -24.59 -18.97 -76.05
N LEU A 657 -25.78 -19.59 -76.08
CA LEU A 657 -26.29 -20.32 -77.24
C LEU A 657 -26.75 -19.31 -78.30
N SER A 658 -25.83 -18.60 -78.95
CA SER A 658 -26.15 -17.70 -80.08
C SER A 658 -24.90 -17.34 -80.90
N ALA A 659 -24.34 -18.30 -81.64
CA ALA A 659 -23.67 -18.12 -82.95
C ALA A 659 -22.95 -19.43 -83.34
N GLY A 660 -23.22 -19.93 -84.54
CA GLY A 660 -22.76 -21.24 -85.02
C GLY A 660 -21.30 -21.34 -85.47
N THR A 661 -20.32 -21.09 -84.60
CA THR A 661 -18.91 -21.44 -84.85
C THR A 661 -18.24 -22.01 -83.59
N ASN A 662 -17.73 -23.25 -83.70
CA ASN A 662 -17.01 -23.97 -82.65
C ASN A 662 -15.64 -23.35 -82.39
N VAL A 663 -15.53 -22.40 -81.47
CA VAL A 663 -14.26 -21.71 -81.13
C VAL A 663 -13.33 -22.55 -80.23
N CYS A 664 -13.70 -23.80 -79.92
CA CYS A 664 -12.87 -24.74 -79.15
C CYS A 664 -12.28 -25.87 -80.02
N ASN A 665 -12.50 -25.84 -81.35
CA ASN A 665 -11.77 -26.66 -82.32
C ASN A 665 -10.71 -25.79 -83.00
N GLY A 666 -9.44 -26.08 -82.77
CA GLY A 666 -8.36 -25.54 -83.58
C GLY A 666 -8.42 -26.12 -84.99
N GLU A 667 -9.22 -25.52 -85.86
CA GLU A 667 -9.13 -25.74 -87.31
C GLU A 667 -8.17 -24.70 -87.88
N SER A 668 -6.87 -25.01 -87.91
CA SER A 668 -5.93 -24.33 -88.79
C SER A 668 -4.98 -25.37 -89.38
N GLU A 669 -5.27 -25.77 -90.62
CA GLU A 669 -4.58 -26.81 -91.40
C GLU A 669 -3.24 -26.36 -92.00
N VAL A 670 -2.46 -25.53 -91.32
CA VAL A 670 -1.20 -25.03 -91.91
C VAL A 670 -0.05 -25.30 -90.94
N ASP A 671 0.85 -26.18 -91.38
CA ASP A 671 2.10 -26.62 -90.75
C ASP A 671 2.00 -27.65 -89.59
N GLY A 672 1.57 -28.86 -89.93
CA GLY A 672 2.23 -30.11 -89.49
C GLY A 672 2.42 -30.42 -87.99
N SER A 673 1.79 -29.72 -87.05
CA SER A 673 1.89 -30.00 -85.61
C SER A 673 0.50 -30.06 -84.97
N ARG A 674 -0.05 -31.27 -84.78
CA ARG A 674 -1.26 -31.50 -83.97
C ARG A 674 -0.84 -32.14 -82.64
N GLY A 675 -1.11 -31.48 -81.51
CA GLY A 675 -0.69 -31.94 -80.18
C GLY A 675 -1.78 -31.75 -79.12
N ALA A 676 -1.85 -32.73 -78.20
CA ALA A 676 -2.58 -32.80 -76.92
C ALA A 676 -3.97 -32.11 -76.81
N HIS A 677 -5.04 -32.91 -76.66
CA HIS A 677 -6.39 -32.43 -76.36
C HIS A 677 -6.78 -32.75 -74.90
N GLY A 678 -7.09 -31.74 -74.09
CA GLY A 678 -7.54 -31.92 -72.70
C GLY A 678 -9.04 -32.22 -72.59
N LEU A 679 -9.42 -33.22 -71.80
CA LEU A 679 -10.79 -33.43 -71.33
C LEU A 679 -10.91 -32.82 -69.93
N GLY A 680 -11.48 -31.62 -69.83
CA GLY A 680 -11.74 -30.99 -68.54
C GLY A 680 -12.91 -31.68 -67.82
N VAL A 681 -12.65 -32.25 -66.63
CA VAL A 681 -13.73 -32.54 -65.69
C VAL A 681 -13.97 -31.30 -64.84
N VAL A 682 -15.25 -30.99 -64.68
CA VAL A 682 -15.92 -29.80 -64.11
C VAL A 682 -15.23 -29.11 -62.92
N GLU A 683 -15.22 -27.77 -63.05
CA GLU A 683 -15.27 -26.69 -62.06
C GLU A 683 -15.44 -27.05 -60.59
N ILE A 684 -14.46 -26.63 -59.78
CA ILE A 684 -14.53 -26.78 -58.34
C ILE A 684 -14.58 -25.41 -57.67
N VAL A 685 -15.77 -25.09 -57.19
CA VAL A 685 -16.02 -24.06 -56.18
C VAL A 685 -15.53 -24.59 -54.83
N SER A 686 -14.81 -23.79 -54.03
CA SER A 686 -14.67 -24.09 -52.60
C SER A 686 -16.09 -24.30 -52.06
N PRO A 687 -16.47 -25.46 -51.52
CA PRO A 687 -17.83 -25.57 -51.02
C PRO A 687 -17.99 -24.47 -49.97
N ASN A 688 -18.99 -23.61 -50.15
CA ASN A 688 -19.24 -22.45 -49.28
C ASN A 688 -19.30 -22.88 -47.81
N ASN A 689 -19.58 -24.16 -47.55
CA ASN A 689 -19.61 -24.80 -46.25
C ASN A 689 -18.33 -24.56 -45.40
N ASN A 690 -17.09 -24.79 -45.84
CA ASN A 690 -15.91 -24.62 -44.99
C ASN A 690 -15.58 -23.15 -44.70
N ARG A 691 -16.10 -22.25 -45.53
CA ARG A 691 -15.87 -20.81 -45.39
C ARG A 691 -16.90 -20.16 -44.49
N ASP A 692 -18.12 -20.70 -44.47
CA ASP A 692 -19.26 -20.20 -43.70
C ASP A 692 -19.17 -20.55 -42.22
N TRP A 693 -19.02 -19.57 -41.35
CA TRP A 693 -19.05 -19.76 -39.89
C TRP A 693 -20.33 -20.43 -39.36
N ASP A 694 -21.46 -20.34 -40.07
CA ASP A 694 -22.80 -20.77 -39.64
C ASP A 694 -23.32 -22.03 -40.35
N LEU A 695 -22.40 -22.84 -40.90
CA LEU A 695 -22.75 -24.12 -41.50
C LEU A 695 -23.59 -25.00 -40.56
N VAL A 696 -24.75 -25.47 -41.04
CA VAL A 696 -25.67 -26.35 -40.29
C VAL A 696 -24.93 -27.59 -39.79
N GLY A 697 -24.98 -27.83 -38.47
CA GLY A 697 -24.30 -28.93 -37.80
C GLY A 697 -22.91 -28.58 -37.24
N ARG A 698 -22.33 -27.42 -37.59
CA ARG A 698 -21.05 -26.97 -37.05
C ARG A 698 -21.24 -26.34 -35.66
N ASN A 699 -21.05 -27.14 -34.61
CA ASN A 699 -21.14 -26.66 -33.23
C ASN A 699 -19.78 -26.15 -32.73
N LEU A 700 -19.42 -24.91 -33.08
CA LEU A 700 -18.19 -24.28 -32.59
C LEU A 700 -18.39 -23.70 -31.18
N PRO A 701 -17.50 -23.98 -30.22
CA PRO A 701 -17.55 -23.37 -28.91
C PRO A 701 -17.16 -21.89 -28.97
N TRP A 702 -17.81 -21.08 -28.15
CA TRP A 702 -17.44 -19.69 -27.89
C TRP A 702 -16.44 -19.63 -26.74
N PHE A 703 -15.40 -18.81 -26.89
CA PHE A 703 -14.35 -18.67 -25.89
C PHE A 703 -14.31 -17.23 -25.34
N PRO A 704 -14.01 -17.01 -24.06
CA PRO A 704 -13.84 -15.67 -23.51
C PRO A 704 -12.71 -14.91 -24.22
N ALA A 705 -12.97 -13.69 -24.69
CA ALA A 705 -11.95 -12.88 -25.36
C ALA A 705 -10.85 -12.44 -24.37
N LYS A 706 -9.63 -12.95 -24.57
CA LYS A 706 -8.43 -12.56 -23.82
C LYS A 706 -7.26 -12.34 -24.79
N ARG A 707 -6.34 -11.43 -24.43
CA ARG A 707 -5.08 -11.17 -25.18
C ARG A 707 -5.34 -10.81 -26.65
N GLN A 708 -4.78 -11.55 -27.61
CA GLN A 708 -4.82 -11.25 -29.05
C GLN A 708 -6.23 -11.05 -29.62
N ALA A 709 -7.24 -11.76 -29.11
CA ALA A 709 -8.62 -11.59 -29.58
C ALA A 709 -9.19 -10.20 -29.21
N ALA A 710 -8.83 -9.68 -28.03
CA ALA A 710 -9.23 -8.34 -27.59
C ALA A 710 -8.57 -7.25 -28.46
N ILE A 711 -7.31 -7.47 -28.88
CA ILE A 711 -6.58 -6.56 -29.78
C ILE A 711 -7.30 -6.44 -31.13
N VAL A 712 -7.76 -7.56 -31.69
CA VAL A 712 -8.49 -7.57 -32.98
C VAL A 712 -9.87 -6.90 -32.86
N TYR A 713 -10.56 -7.10 -31.73
CA TYR A 713 -11.85 -6.44 -31.45
C TYR A 713 -11.69 -4.93 -31.15
N GLY A 714 -10.50 -4.48 -30.76
CA GLY A 714 -10.25 -3.06 -30.47
C GLY A 714 -10.84 -2.55 -29.16
N GLN A 715 -11.24 -3.43 -28.23
CA GLN A 715 -11.63 -3.06 -26.86
C GLN A 715 -10.84 -3.82 -25.81
N ALA A 716 -10.56 -3.15 -24.69
CA ALA A 716 -10.02 -3.79 -23.49
C ALA A 716 -11.09 -4.73 -22.89
N THR A 717 -10.70 -5.96 -22.55
CA THR A 717 -11.63 -6.91 -21.92
C THR A 717 -11.54 -6.81 -20.40
N ASP A 718 -12.65 -6.49 -19.75
CA ASP A 718 -12.75 -6.55 -18.30
C ASP A 718 -12.96 -7.98 -17.84
N VAL A 719 -12.18 -8.41 -16.84
CA VAL A 719 -12.44 -9.67 -16.16
C VAL A 719 -13.66 -9.48 -15.28
N ILE A 720 -14.80 -10.03 -15.71
CA ILE A 720 -16.01 -10.03 -14.89
C ILE A 720 -15.76 -10.92 -13.66
N PRO A 721 -15.90 -10.39 -12.43
CA PRO A 721 -15.71 -11.18 -11.22
C PRO A 721 -16.71 -12.34 -11.11
N ALA A 722 -16.30 -13.42 -10.46
CA ALA A 722 -17.17 -14.57 -10.21
C ALA A 722 -18.34 -14.23 -9.28
N SER A 723 -18.11 -13.35 -8.29
CA SER A 723 -19.14 -12.80 -7.42
C SER A 723 -19.75 -11.52 -8.00
N THR A 724 -21.02 -11.26 -7.65
CA THR A 724 -21.69 -9.99 -7.93
C THR A 724 -20.98 -8.85 -7.21
N THR A 725 -20.54 -7.84 -7.94
CA THR A 725 -19.82 -6.69 -7.36
C THR A 725 -20.39 -5.38 -7.90
N VAL A 726 -20.44 -4.38 -7.03
CA VAL A 726 -20.90 -3.02 -7.35
C VAL A 726 -19.85 -2.00 -6.95
N SER A 727 -19.70 -0.94 -7.74
CA SER A 727 -18.81 0.18 -7.40
C SER A 727 -19.54 1.18 -6.50
N VAL A 728 -19.63 0.85 -5.21
CA VAL A 728 -20.15 1.78 -4.19
C VAL A 728 -19.34 1.67 -2.92
N ASN A 729 -19.01 2.82 -2.34
CA ASN A 729 -18.40 2.86 -1.03
C ASN A 729 -19.46 2.49 0.02
N ALA A 730 -19.24 1.44 0.80
CA ALA A 730 -20.11 1.05 1.91
C ALA A 730 -19.82 1.86 3.19
N SER A 731 -18.55 2.26 3.37
CA SER A 731 -18.03 2.94 4.56
C SER A 731 -18.66 4.31 4.79
N PRO A 732 -18.96 4.69 6.05
CA PRO A 732 -19.56 5.97 6.36
C PRO A 732 -18.69 7.15 5.93
N LEU A 733 -19.33 8.28 5.59
CA LEU A 733 -18.65 9.45 5.04
C LEU A 733 -17.66 10.08 6.01
N ASN A 734 -17.85 9.85 7.31
CA ASN A 734 -16.96 10.37 8.33
C ASN A 734 -15.76 9.45 8.60
N ASN A 735 -15.64 8.29 7.96
CA ASN A 735 -14.47 7.42 8.04
C ASN A 735 -13.49 7.76 6.91
N MET A 736 -12.32 8.27 7.27
CA MET A 736 -11.26 8.67 6.33
C MET A 736 -10.32 7.50 5.99
N GLY A 737 -10.56 6.31 6.55
CA GLY A 737 -9.72 5.12 6.34
C GLY A 737 -8.53 5.05 7.28
N SER A 738 -7.65 4.09 7.03
CA SER A 738 -6.43 3.86 7.81
C SER A 738 -5.21 4.55 7.20
N ALA A 739 -4.16 4.70 8.01
CA ALA A 739 -2.91 5.32 7.59
C ALA A 739 -1.71 4.59 8.21
N VAL A 740 -0.62 4.49 7.45
CA VAL A 740 0.65 3.95 7.93
C VAL A 740 1.80 4.79 7.39
N ILE A 741 2.71 5.14 8.27
CA ILE A 741 4.07 5.61 7.98
C ILE A 741 4.99 4.55 8.57
N ASP A 742 5.70 3.81 7.74
CA ASP A 742 6.57 2.72 8.18
C ASP A 742 8.00 2.95 7.67
N GLY A 743 8.99 2.58 8.47
CA GLY A 743 10.40 2.72 8.09
C GLY A 743 10.91 4.16 8.08
N LEU A 744 10.41 5.04 8.96
CA LEU A 744 10.89 6.43 9.04
C LEU A 744 12.25 6.50 9.74
N LEU A 745 13.30 6.86 8.99
CA LEU A 745 14.64 7.13 9.51
C LEU A 745 14.93 8.63 9.55
N ILE A 746 15.41 9.12 10.68
CA ILE A 746 15.97 10.48 10.79
C ILE A 746 17.48 10.38 10.55
N GLN A 747 17.94 10.71 9.34
CA GLN A 747 19.39 10.73 9.05
C GLN A 747 20.10 11.92 9.69
N HIS A 748 19.42 13.07 9.70
CA HIS A 748 19.88 14.32 10.30
C HIS A 748 18.67 15.24 10.47
N LEU A 749 18.53 15.85 11.64
CA LEU A 749 17.49 16.84 11.93
C LEU A 749 18.10 17.88 12.85
N LYS A 750 17.99 19.16 12.51
CA LYS A 750 18.45 20.26 13.36
C LYS A 750 17.32 21.23 13.60
N ILE A 751 16.99 21.43 14.88
CA ILE A 751 16.07 22.46 15.35
C ILE A 751 16.89 23.46 16.16
N THR A 752 16.71 24.74 15.88
CA THR A 752 17.37 25.82 16.61
C THR A 752 16.32 26.84 17.02
N THR A 753 16.42 27.32 18.25
CA THR A 753 15.48 28.30 18.82
C THR A 753 15.65 29.73 18.26
N LYS A 754 16.22 29.88 17.06
CA LYS A 754 16.56 31.17 16.47
C LYS A 754 15.29 32.00 16.26
N GLY A 755 15.13 33.05 17.08
CA GLY A 755 13.97 33.94 17.06
C GLY A 755 12.96 33.72 18.19
N LEU A 756 13.24 32.85 19.17
CA LEU A 756 12.54 32.79 20.46
C LEU A 756 13.07 33.82 21.46
#